data_AF-A0A3B7R530-F1
#
_entry.id   AF-A0A3B7R530-F1
#
_cell.length_a   1.000
_cell.length_b   1.000
_cell.length_c   1.000
_cell.angle_alpha   90.00
_cell.angle_beta   90.00
_cell.angle_gamma   90.00
#
_symmetry.space_group_name_H-M   'P 1'
#
loop_
_entity.id
_entity.type
_entity.pdbx_description
1 polymer ?
#
loop_
_entity_poly.entity_id
_entity_poly.type
_entity_poly.pdbx_seq_one_letter_code
_entity_poly.pdbx_strand_id
1 'polypeptide(L)'
;MAVNENLKYLRNIGIMAHIDAGKTTTSERILYYTGKTHKIGEVHEGAATMDWMEQEQERGITITSAATTTFWNYPTVQGESTPETKQYKINLIDTPGHVDFTVEVERSLRVLDGAVALFCAVSGVEPQSETVWRQADKYKVPRICFVNKMDRAGADFFKAVSEIKEKLGANPVPLQIPIGAEDTFKGVVDLLTGKAIVWDDATQGKTYKEVPVPEDLVDTVQEWREKLVESVAEYDDTLMEKFFEDPDSITREEMMEVIRKAVIDMKFSPVMCGSAFKNKGVQAMLDAVMAYLPSPLDMPAIIGTNPDTGEEVERHPDNDEPFTALAFKIATDPFVGRLCFFRCYSGQLESGSYVFNNRTGKKERISRLMQMHSNKQNPIDKIQAGDIAAGVGFKDIKTGDTLTEEKDRLVLESMSFPEPVIGYAIEPKTQADVDKMGMAIAKLVEEDPTLTVFTDPETGQTVLRGMGELHLEIIIDRMRREFKVEINQGAPQVAYKEMITKKIEHREVYKKQTGGRGKFAHIEFELGPKETEPEKPGLEFVNGITGGVIPKEFIAPIQKGFEEAMKSGVLAGFPLDSMRVKIYHGSYHDVDSDALSFEMAARLGYKEAAPRCAPKLLEPIMAVEVVSPDEYTGPVTGDLNRRRGIMKGMDTKAGAQVIKADVPLSELFGYVTDLRTISSGRASASLTFSHYEQVPQNLAEGIIAKVKGGK
;
A
#
# COMPACT_ATOMS: atom_id res chain seq x y z
N MET A 1 23.88 21.65 26.52
CA MET A 1 24.83 20.52 26.64
C MET A 1 24.20 19.24 27.22
N ALA A 2 23.39 19.26 28.29
CA ALA A 2 22.79 18.02 28.86
C ALA A 2 21.65 17.37 28.04
N VAL A 3 21.14 18.04 27.00
CA VAL A 3 19.91 17.61 26.29
C VAL A 3 20.21 16.68 25.10
N ASN A 4 21.39 16.80 24.45
CA ASN A 4 21.82 15.90 23.37
C ASN A 4 22.25 14.50 23.86
N GLU A 5 22.63 14.34 25.14
CA GLU A 5 23.00 13.02 25.69
C GLU A 5 21.83 12.01 25.68
N ASN A 6 20.58 12.48 25.75
CA ASN A 6 19.41 11.60 25.71
C ASN A 6 19.19 10.95 24.34
N LEU A 7 19.67 11.56 23.24
CA LEU A 7 19.47 11.02 21.90
C LEU A 7 20.28 9.74 21.67
N LYS A 8 21.46 9.62 22.29
CA LYS A 8 22.28 8.41 22.23
C LYS A 8 21.55 7.17 22.75
N TYR A 9 20.67 7.36 23.72
CA TYR A 9 19.88 6.31 24.37
C TYR A 9 18.46 6.18 23.81
N LEU A 10 18.18 6.80 22.65
CA LEU A 10 16.91 6.67 21.94
C LEU A 10 17.03 5.62 20.84
N ARG A 11 16.01 4.76 20.72
CA ARG A 11 15.85 3.80 19.64
C ARG A 11 14.47 3.95 19.02
N ASN A 12 14.42 4.30 17.75
CA ASN A 12 13.18 4.31 16.98
C ASN A 12 13.17 3.07 16.10
N ILE A 13 12.42 2.07 16.52
CA ILE A 13 12.46 0.74 15.91
C ILE A 13 11.10 0.27 15.41
N GLY A 14 11.11 -0.39 14.27
CA GLY A 14 9.96 -1.12 13.73
C GLY A 14 10.13 -2.61 13.87
N ILE A 15 9.02 -3.32 14.06
CA ILE A 15 8.96 -4.78 13.89
C ILE A 15 8.41 -5.07 12.51
N MET A 16 9.19 -5.73 11.66
CA MET A 16 8.85 -5.99 10.26
C MET A 16 8.92 -7.49 9.94
N ALA A 17 7.93 -8.03 9.23
CA ALA A 17 7.82 -9.46 8.94
C ALA A 17 6.65 -9.79 8.00
N HIS A 18 6.64 -11.02 7.47
CA HIS A 18 5.46 -11.60 6.82
C HIS A 18 4.32 -11.92 7.82
N ILE A 19 3.15 -12.27 7.28
CA ILE A 19 1.95 -12.64 8.06
C ILE A 19 2.27 -13.87 8.93
N ASP A 20 1.82 -13.91 10.17
CA ASP A 20 2.06 -15.04 11.07
C ASP A 20 3.55 -15.33 11.41
N ALA A 21 4.48 -14.39 11.19
CA ALA A 21 5.84 -14.50 11.76
C ALA A 21 5.88 -14.24 13.29
N GLY A 22 4.75 -13.84 13.89
CA GLY A 22 4.64 -13.49 15.30
C GLY A 22 5.07 -12.06 15.64
N LYS A 23 4.83 -11.09 14.74
CA LYS A 23 5.12 -9.65 14.95
C LYS A 23 4.44 -9.10 16.20
N THR A 24 3.11 -9.08 16.21
CA THR A 24 2.31 -8.55 17.32
C THR A 24 2.62 -9.29 18.61
N THR A 25 2.79 -10.62 18.56
CA THR A 25 3.21 -11.40 19.73
C THR A 25 4.55 -10.89 20.29
N THR A 26 5.53 -10.63 19.41
CA THR A 26 6.84 -10.11 19.82
C THR A 26 6.70 -8.68 20.38
N SER A 27 5.90 -7.82 19.74
CA SER A 27 5.58 -6.47 20.25
C SER A 27 4.98 -6.53 21.66
N GLU A 28 3.99 -7.39 21.90
CA GLU A 28 3.37 -7.58 23.22
C GLU A 28 4.40 -8.08 24.27
N ARG A 29 5.30 -8.98 23.89
CA ARG A 29 6.40 -9.42 24.79
C ARG A 29 7.34 -8.28 25.14
N ILE A 30 7.68 -7.41 24.19
CA ILE A 30 8.50 -6.23 24.46
C ILE A 30 7.79 -5.32 25.46
N LEU A 31 6.49 -5.06 25.30
CA LEU A 31 5.71 -4.25 26.25
C LEU A 31 5.65 -4.86 27.64
N TYR A 32 5.54 -6.20 27.73
CA TYR A 32 5.54 -6.91 29.00
C TYR A 32 6.89 -6.83 29.71
N TYR A 33 7.99 -7.10 29.01
CA TYR A 33 9.33 -7.10 29.60
C TYR A 33 9.80 -5.71 30.00
N THR A 34 9.43 -4.69 29.23
CA THR A 34 9.70 -3.29 29.57
C THR A 34 8.82 -2.76 30.71
N GLY A 35 7.90 -3.59 31.24
CA GLY A 35 7.02 -3.26 32.36
C GLY A 35 5.87 -2.31 31.99
N LYS A 36 5.68 -2.04 30.70
CA LYS A 36 4.61 -1.16 30.21
C LYS A 36 3.24 -1.83 30.32
N THR A 37 3.17 -3.14 30.09
CA THR A 37 1.98 -3.97 30.33
C THR A 37 2.25 -4.96 31.47
N HIS A 38 1.28 -5.09 32.39
CA HIS A 38 1.39 -6.02 33.53
C HIS A 38 0.82 -7.40 33.25
N LYS A 39 0.16 -7.57 32.10
CA LYS A 39 -0.36 -8.85 31.61
C LYS A 39 0.18 -9.10 30.21
N ILE A 40 0.45 -10.37 29.96
CA ILE A 40 0.71 -10.89 28.63
C ILE A 40 -0.63 -10.95 27.90
N GLY A 41 -0.79 -10.21 26.81
CA GLY A 41 -1.90 -10.36 25.88
C GLY A 41 -1.59 -11.44 24.84
N GLU A 42 -2.55 -12.33 24.56
CA GLU A 42 -2.47 -13.27 23.44
C GLU A 42 -3.30 -12.76 22.26
N VAL A 43 -2.69 -12.76 21.06
CA VAL A 43 -3.31 -12.26 19.83
C VAL A 43 -4.51 -13.11 19.43
N HIS A 44 -4.43 -14.44 19.58
CA HIS A 44 -5.50 -15.37 19.23
C HIS A 44 -6.74 -15.28 20.14
N GLU A 45 -6.59 -14.68 21.33
CA GLU A 45 -7.70 -14.45 22.26
C GLU A 45 -8.27 -13.02 22.15
N GLY A 46 -7.80 -12.22 21.19
CA GLY A 46 -8.19 -10.81 21.04
C GLY A 46 -7.69 -9.91 22.18
N ALA A 47 -6.71 -10.37 22.97
CA ALA A 47 -6.22 -9.66 24.16
C ALA A 47 -4.95 -8.83 23.89
N ALA A 48 -4.49 -8.75 22.63
CA ALA A 48 -3.31 -7.96 22.25
C ALA A 48 -3.57 -6.46 22.39
N THR A 49 -2.62 -5.75 23.00
CA THR A 49 -2.70 -4.31 23.22
C THR A 49 -2.44 -3.52 21.93
N MET A 50 -1.56 -4.01 21.05
CA MET A 50 -1.17 -3.33 19.81
C MET A 50 -2.22 -3.42 18.71
N ASP A 51 -2.97 -4.53 18.63
CA ASP A 51 -4.11 -4.72 17.72
C ASP A 51 -5.38 -4.18 18.41
N TRP A 52 -5.59 -2.86 18.32
CA TRP A 52 -6.67 -2.19 19.03
C TRP A 52 -7.97 -2.09 18.22
N MET A 53 -7.90 -2.26 16.90
CA MET A 53 -9.10 -2.28 16.07
C MET A 53 -9.83 -3.62 16.23
N GLU A 54 -11.16 -3.59 16.27
CA GLU A 54 -11.98 -4.80 16.38
C GLU A 54 -11.73 -5.75 15.19
N GLN A 55 -11.50 -5.21 13.99
CA GLN A 55 -11.16 -5.98 12.79
C GLN A 55 -9.81 -6.69 12.89
N GLU A 56 -8.83 -6.11 13.58
CA GLU A 56 -7.51 -6.73 13.80
C GLU A 56 -7.67 -7.92 14.74
N GLN A 57 -8.44 -7.77 15.82
CA GLN A 57 -8.70 -8.82 16.80
C GLN A 57 -9.53 -9.97 16.22
N GLU A 58 -10.58 -9.66 15.43
CA GLU A 58 -11.43 -10.67 14.78
C GLU A 58 -10.65 -11.51 13.76
N ARG A 59 -9.73 -10.90 13.01
CA ARG A 59 -8.99 -11.55 11.92
C ARG A 59 -7.60 -12.05 12.33
N GLY A 60 -7.09 -11.63 13.49
CA GLY A 60 -5.75 -11.98 13.98
C GLY A 60 -4.62 -11.42 13.12
N ILE A 61 -4.81 -10.24 12.52
CA ILE A 61 -3.82 -9.56 11.66
C ILE A 61 -3.69 -8.09 12.08
N THR A 62 -2.49 -7.54 11.95
CA THR A 62 -2.24 -6.09 12.10
C THR A 62 -2.55 -5.37 10.80
N ILE A 63 -3.44 -4.38 10.87
CA ILE A 63 -3.94 -3.55 9.75
C ILE A 63 -3.30 -2.17 9.80
N THR A 64 -3.25 -1.56 10.99
CA THR A 64 -2.75 -0.22 11.23
C THR A 64 -1.46 -0.26 12.03
N SER A 65 -0.46 0.56 11.67
CA SER A 65 0.73 0.69 12.52
C SER A 65 0.38 1.30 13.89
N ALA A 66 0.86 0.67 14.96
CA ALA A 66 0.69 1.18 16.33
C ALA A 66 2.03 1.67 16.87
N ALA A 67 2.07 2.92 17.34
CA ALA A 67 3.25 3.51 17.95
C ALA A 67 3.13 3.48 19.49
N THR A 68 4.17 2.99 20.15
CA THR A 68 4.27 2.96 21.62
C THR A 68 5.67 3.35 22.06
N THR A 69 5.76 4.23 23.05
CA THR A 69 7.01 4.45 23.77
C THR A 69 7.12 3.60 25.03
N THR A 70 8.28 2.96 25.20
CA THR A 70 8.65 2.20 26.39
C THR A 70 10.12 2.42 26.77
N PHE A 71 10.57 1.82 27.87
CA PHE A 71 11.93 1.98 28.40
C PHE A 71 12.58 0.62 28.68
N TRP A 72 13.85 0.48 28.33
CA TRP A 72 14.63 -0.74 28.58
C TRP A 72 15.96 -0.40 29.26
N ASN A 73 16.34 -1.19 30.26
CA ASN A 73 17.60 -1.01 30.97
C ASN A 73 18.66 -1.92 30.34
N TYR A 74 19.79 -1.36 29.91
CA TYR A 74 20.86 -2.09 29.25
C TYR A 74 22.24 -1.43 29.51
N PRO A 75 23.33 -2.20 29.70
CA PRO A 75 23.38 -3.66 29.84
C PRO A 75 22.84 -4.14 31.19
N THR A 76 22.42 -5.41 31.28
CA THR A 76 22.07 -6.10 32.53
C THR A 76 22.78 -7.45 32.60
N VAL A 77 22.91 -8.02 33.81
CA VAL A 77 23.43 -9.37 34.03
C VAL A 77 22.39 -10.16 34.80
N GLN A 78 21.88 -11.24 34.20
CA GLN A 78 20.78 -12.06 34.75
C GLN A 78 19.53 -11.25 35.11
N GLY A 79 19.28 -10.15 34.39
CA GLY A 79 18.16 -9.23 34.62
C GLY A 79 18.42 -8.18 35.70
N GLU A 80 19.60 -8.16 36.32
CA GLU A 80 19.99 -7.15 37.31
C GLU A 80 20.82 -6.03 36.68
N SER A 81 20.61 -4.80 37.18
CA SER A 81 21.35 -3.62 36.72
C SER A 81 22.79 -3.64 37.24
N THR A 82 23.73 -3.30 36.38
CA THR A 82 25.15 -3.08 36.69
C THR A 82 25.44 -1.58 36.81
N PRO A 83 26.62 -1.16 37.30
CA PRO A 83 27.01 0.26 37.32
C PRO A 83 27.02 0.93 35.93
N GLU A 84 27.11 0.15 34.86
CA GLU A 84 27.11 0.61 33.47
C GLU A 84 25.71 0.72 32.86
N THR A 85 24.69 0.17 33.53
CA THR A 85 23.31 0.18 33.03
C THR A 85 22.82 1.59 32.76
N LYS A 86 22.34 1.82 31.54
CA LYS A 86 21.62 3.02 31.13
C LYS A 86 20.19 2.64 30.77
N GLN A 87 19.29 3.60 30.96
CA GLN A 87 17.91 3.45 30.51
C GLN A 87 17.80 3.99 29.08
N TYR A 88 17.32 3.14 28.19
CA TYR A 88 17.05 3.45 26.80
C TYR A 88 15.56 3.74 26.61
N LYS A 89 15.25 4.79 25.86
CA LYS A 89 13.90 5.10 25.39
C LYS A 89 13.69 4.41 24.05
N ILE A 90 12.61 3.64 23.94
CA ILE A 90 12.26 2.89 22.73
C ILE A 90 10.94 3.44 22.20
N ASN A 91 10.93 3.95 20.97
CA ASN A 91 9.71 4.18 20.22
C ASN A 91 9.52 2.98 19.28
N LEU A 92 8.59 2.11 19.66
CA LEU A 92 8.25 0.90 18.92
C LEU A 92 7.10 1.20 17.96
N ILE A 93 7.28 0.89 16.69
CA ILE A 93 6.21 0.86 15.69
C ILE A 93 5.97 -0.59 15.27
N ASP A 94 4.78 -1.11 15.54
CA ASP A 94 4.38 -2.40 15.00
C ASP A 94 3.86 -2.21 13.58
N THR A 95 4.40 -2.95 12.61
CA THR A 95 4.07 -2.76 11.19
C THR A 95 3.19 -3.91 10.66
N PRO A 96 2.23 -3.62 9.77
CA PRO A 96 1.45 -4.67 9.12
C PRO A 96 2.31 -5.67 8.35
N GLY A 97 1.93 -6.94 8.37
CA GLY A 97 2.58 -7.98 7.56
C GLY A 97 1.94 -8.25 6.21
N HIS A 98 0.73 -7.73 6.01
CA HIS A 98 -0.07 -8.02 4.83
C HIS A 98 0.24 -7.03 3.71
N VAL A 99 0.36 -7.52 2.48
CA VAL A 99 0.70 -6.73 1.28
C VAL A 99 -0.32 -5.63 0.96
N ASP A 100 -1.55 -5.80 1.43
CA ASP A 100 -2.65 -4.85 1.24
C ASP A 100 -2.47 -3.57 2.06
N PHE A 101 -1.64 -3.61 3.11
CA PHE A 101 -1.29 -2.49 3.98
C PHE A 101 0.18 -2.08 3.80
N THR A 102 0.72 -2.28 2.60
CA THR A 102 2.09 -1.89 2.23
C THR A 102 2.40 -0.43 2.49
N VAL A 103 1.39 0.45 2.43
CA VAL A 103 1.57 1.87 2.76
C VAL A 103 1.86 2.11 4.22
N GLU A 104 1.25 1.36 5.14
CA GLU A 104 1.60 1.46 6.55
C GLU A 104 3.05 1.01 6.80
N VAL A 105 3.54 0.03 6.04
CA VAL A 105 4.94 -0.39 6.09
C VAL A 105 5.87 0.70 5.55
N GLU A 106 5.58 1.29 4.38
CA GLU A 106 6.40 2.37 3.82
C GLU A 106 6.47 3.60 4.74
N ARG A 107 5.32 4.02 5.29
CA ARG A 107 5.23 5.13 6.24
C ARG A 107 6.06 4.87 7.49
N SER A 108 5.98 3.65 8.01
CA SER A 108 6.72 3.25 9.21
C SER A 108 8.21 3.24 8.94
N LEU A 109 8.67 2.55 7.89
CA LEU A 109 10.11 2.44 7.58
C LEU A 109 10.77 3.80 7.32
N ARG A 110 10.04 4.79 6.78
CA ARG A 110 10.58 6.14 6.55
C ARG A 110 10.90 6.91 7.84
N VAL A 111 10.18 6.64 8.93
CA VAL A 111 10.34 7.38 10.20
C VAL A 111 11.16 6.64 11.25
N LEU A 112 11.54 5.40 10.97
CA LEU A 112 12.32 4.55 11.84
C LEU A 112 13.81 4.74 11.59
N ASP A 113 14.60 4.67 12.65
CA ASP A 113 16.06 4.68 12.54
C ASP A 113 16.57 3.24 12.36
N GLY A 114 15.89 2.23 12.91
CA GLY A 114 16.25 0.81 12.73
C GLY A 114 15.04 -0.12 12.73
N ALA A 115 15.27 -1.39 12.41
CA ALA A 115 14.20 -2.40 12.37
C ALA A 115 14.62 -3.77 12.91
N VAL A 116 13.65 -4.52 13.41
CA VAL A 116 13.77 -5.95 13.73
C VAL A 116 13.02 -6.74 12.65
N ALA A 117 13.76 -7.47 11.84
CA ALA A 117 13.25 -8.35 10.79
C ALA A 117 12.91 -9.72 11.36
N LEU A 118 11.62 -10.06 11.49
CA LEU A 118 11.20 -11.36 12.01
C LEU A 118 11.05 -12.37 10.88
N PHE A 119 11.60 -13.56 11.12
CA PHE A 119 11.44 -14.72 10.26
C PHE A 119 10.86 -15.88 11.07
N CYS A 120 10.06 -16.73 10.43
CA CYS A 120 9.55 -17.94 11.06
C CYS A 120 10.61 -19.04 10.92
N ALA A 121 10.97 -19.71 12.00
CA ALA A 121 11.94 -20.81 11.98
C ALA A 121 11.52 -21.98 11.07
N VAL A 122 10.22 -22.12 10.77
CA VAL A 122 9.68 -23.19 9.92
C VAL A 122 9.65 -22.76 8.45
N SER A 123 9.03 -21.61 8.17
CA SER A 123 8.80 -21.11 6.80
C SER A 123 10.01 -20.42 6.20
N GLY A 124 10.94 -19.91 7.02
CA GLY A 124 12.10 -19.15 6.57
C GLY A 124 11.71 -17.81 5.94
N VAL A 125 12.26 -17.54 4.75
CA VAL A 125 11.99 -16.33 3.97
C VAL A 125 10.84 -16.58 3.00
N GLU A 126 9.76 -15.83 3.22
CA GLU A 126 8.56 -15.84 2.39
C GLU A 126 8.54 -14.65 1.40
N PRO A 127 7.76 -14.71 0.30
CA PRO A 127 7.66 -13.65 -0.70
C PRO A 127 7.36 -12.24 -0.14
N GLN A 128 6.52 -12.17 0.90
CA GLN A 128 6.20 -10.90 1.57
C GLN A 128 7.41 -10.38 2.38
N SER A 129 8.23 -11.27 2.92
CA SER A 129 9.47 -10.89 3.61
C SER A 129 10.44 -10.21 2.63
N GLU A 130 10.54 -10.68 1.39
CA GLU A 130 11.34 -10.05 0.33
C GLU A 130 10.86 -8.63 0.02
N THR A 131 9.53 -8.43 -0.05
CA THR A 131 8.94 -7.12 -0.35
C THR A 131 9.25 -6.11 0.74
N VAL A 132 9.03 -6.49 2.01
CA VAL A 132 9.33 -5.63 3.17
C VAL A 132 10.84 -5.38 3.28
N TRP A 133 11.67 -6.38 2.96
CA TRP A 133 13.13 -6.22 2.93
C TRP A 133 13.59 -5.18 1.91
N ARG A 134 13.05 -5.21 0.69
CA ARG A 134 13.32 -4.20 -0.36
C ARG A 134 12.84 -2.80 0.03
N GLN A 135 11.72 -2.70 0.75
CA GLN A 135 11.26 -1.41 1.27
C GLN A 135 12.23 -0.85 2.32
N ALA A 136 12.76 -1.70 3.20
CA ALA A 136 13.79 -1.30 4.15
C ALA A 136 15.13 -0.94 3.46
N ASP A 137 15.49 -1.60 2.36
CA ASP A 137 16.64 -1.21 1.50
C ASP A 137 16.45 0.19 0.92
N LYS A 138 15.27 0.47 0.36
CA LYS A 138 14.91 1.76 -0.26
C LYS A 138 15.12 2.93 0.71
N TYR A 139 14.72 2.76 1.97
CA TYR A 139 14.85 3.78 3.02
C TYR A 139 16.15 3.69 3.81
N LYS A 140 17.07 2.80 3.44
CA LYS A 140 18.35 2.56 4.11
C LYS A 140 18.18 2.38 5.63
N VAL A 141 17.31 1.45 6.03
CA VAL A 141 17.03 1.18 7.45
C VAL A 141 17.91 0.02 7.96
N PRO A 142 18.87 0.29 8.86
CA PRO A 142 19.63 -0.73 9.59
C PRO A 142 18.73 -1.73 10.31
N ARG A 143 19.12 -3.00 10.32
CA ARG A 143 18.25 -4.05 10.87
C ARG A 143 19.00 -5.21 11.49
N ILE A 144 18.31 -5.84 12.44
CA ILE A 144 18.68 -7.13 13.00
C ILE A 144 17.63 -8.17 12.60
N CYS A 145 18.03 -9.42 12.42
CA CYS A 145 17.15 -10.53 12.11
C CYS A 145 16.81 -11.30 13.39
N PHE A 146 15.54 -11.63 13.59
CA PHE A 146 15.07 -12.47 14.68
C PHE A 146 14.29 -13.67 14.14
N VAL A 147 14.90 -14.85 14.22
CA VAL A 147 14.24 -16.11 13.86
C VAL A 147 13.35 -16.55 15.02
N ASN A 148 12.06 -16.29 14.86
CA ASN A 148 11.01 -16.55 15.84
C ASN A 148 10.38 -17.93 15.62
N LYS A 149 9.52 -18.36 16.54
CA LYS A 149 8.81 -19.65 16.52
C LYS A 149 9.75 -20.87 16.54
N MET A 150 10.89 -20.75 17.23
CA MET A 150 11.81 -21.88 17.47
C MET A 150 11.16 -23.06 18.22
N ASP A 151 9.99 -22.86 18.81
CA ASP A 151 9.19 -23.87 19.50
C ASP A 151 8.26 -24.69 18.60
N ARG A 152 8.16 -24.38 17.30
CA ARG A 152 7.27 -25.08 16.37
C ARG A 152 7.94 -26.32 15.77
N ALA A 153 7.13 -27.33 15.44
CA ALA A 153 7.59 -28.50 14.68
C ALA A 153 8.16 -28.07 13.32
N GLY A 154 9.33 -28.59 12.97
CA GLY A 154 10.09 -28.20 11.78
C GLY A 154 10.88 -26.90 11.93
N ALA A 155 11.07 -26.38 13.14
CA ALA A 155 11.89 -25.21 13.38
C ALA A 155 13.37 -25.47 13.04
N ASP A 156 13.91 -24.73 12.09
CA ASP A 156 15.30 -24.82 11.64
C ASP A 156 15.92 -23.43 11.50
N PHE A 157 16.78 -23.09 12.47
CA PHE A 157 17.48 -21.81 12.52
C PHE A 157 18.46 -21.64 11.35
N PHE A 158 19.25 -22.66 11.05
CA PHE A 158 20.31 -22.57 10.05
C PHE A 158 19.73 -22.50 8.64
N LYS A 159 18.63 -23.21 8.37
CA LYS A 159 17.87 -23.04 7.13
C LYS A 159 17.38 -21.61 6.97
N ALA A 160 16.80 -21.00 8.01
CA ALA A 160 16.34 -19.61 7.94
C ALA A 160 17.51 -18.64 7.65
N VAL A 161 18.67 -18.85 8.28
CA VAL A 161 19.90 -18.08 8.01
C VAL A 161 20.33 -18.22 6.54
N SER A 162 20.40 -19.44 6.02
CA SER A 162 20.76 -19.68 4.61
C SER A 162 19.77 -19.02 3.65
N GLU A 163 18.48 -19.12 3.91
CA GLU A 163 17.46 -18.47 3.08
C GLU A 163 17.54 -16.94 3.10
N ILE A 164 17.88 -16.32 4.24
CA ILE A 164 18.14 -14.88 4.33
C ILE A 164 19.29 -14.49 3.39
N LYS A 165 20.35 -15.30 3.31
CA LYS A 165 21.47 -15.06 2.40
C LYS A 165 21.06 -15.24 0.93
N GLU A 166 20.45 -16.37 0.60
CA GLU A 166 20.19 -16.78 -0.78
C GLU A 166 19.04 -16.00 -1.43
N LYS A 167 17.91 -15.79 -0.71
CA LYS A 167 16.70 -15.18 -1.28
C LYS A 167 16.69 -13.66 -1.16
N LEU A 168 17.26 -13.10 -0.09
CA LEU A 168 17.30 -11.65 0.13
C LEU A 168 18.60 -11.00 -0.38
N GLY A 169 19.63 -11.79 -0.67
CA GLY A 169 20.96 -11.27 -1.01
C GLY A 169 21.63 -10.53 0.15
N ALA A 170 21.22 -10.82 1.39
CA ALA A 170 21.75 -10.20 2.60
C ALA A 170 23.03 -10.92 3.08
N ASN A 171 23.72 -10.31 4.04
CA ASN A 171 24.84 -10.94 4.75
C ASN A 171 24.44 -11.28 6.20
N PRO A 172 23.73 -12.41 6.43
CA PRO A 172 23.31 -12.79 7.77
C PRO A 172 24.49 -13.30 8.61
N VAL A 173 24.67 -12.72 9.79
CA VAL A 173 25.73 -13.10 10.74
C VAL A 173 25.10 -13.59 12.03
N PRO A 174 25.04 -14.91 12.29
CA PRO A 174 24.52 -15.44 13.55
C PRO A 174 25.30 -14.93 14.76
N LEU A 175 24.59 -14.36 15.74
CA LEU A 175 25.15 -14.04 17.06
C LEU A 175 24.75 -15.07 18.12
N GLN A 176 23.79 -15.94 17.78
CA GLN A 176 23.24 -16.93 18.69
C GLN A 176 23.06 -18.27 17.99
N ILE A 177 23.21 -19.35 18.77
CA ILE A 177 22.89 -20.72 18.36
C ILE A 177 21.78 -21.26 19.27
N PRO A 178 20.67 -21.81 18.74
CA PRO A 178 19.59 -22.32 19.56
C PRO A 178 20.00 -23.58 20.35
N ILE A 179 19.52 -23.70 21.59
CA ILE A 179 19.65 -24.89 22.43
C ILE A 179 18.37 -25.70 22.34
N GLY A 180 18.42 -26.79 21.56
CA GLY A 180 17.26 -27.58 21.16
C GLY A 180 16.43 -26.92 20.07
N ALA A 181 15.40 -27.62 19.61
CA ALA A 181 14.42 -27.13 18.63
C ALA A 181 13.03 -27.68 18.97
N GLU A 182 11.99 -27.05 18.39
CA GLU A 182 10.60 -27.44 18.61
C GLU A 182 10.26 -27.45 20.12
N ASP A 183 9.57 -28.48 20.62
CA ASP A 183 9.24 -28.63 22.04
C ASP A 183 10.46 -28.73 22.97
N THR A 184 11.65 -29.02 22.43
CA THR A 184 12.90 -29.12 23.20
C THR A 184 13.69 -27.81 23.28
N PHE A 185 13.21 -26.74 22.63
CA PHE A 185 13.85 -25.43 22.67
C PHE A 185 13.85 -24.83 24.09
N LYS A 186 15.03 -24.65 24.66
CA LYS A 186 15.22 -24.21 26.06
C LYS A 186 15.94 -22.88 26.19
N GLY A 187 16.77 -22.52 25.22
CA GLY A 187 17.68 -21.40 25.37
C GLY A 187 18.49 -21.13 24.10
N VAL A 188 19.50 -20.29 24.24
CA VAL A 188 20.44 -19.95 23.16
C VAL A 188 21.85 -19.89 23.71
N VAL A 189 22.84 -20.18 22.88
CA VAL A 189 24.25 -19.89 23.16
C VAL A 189 24.58 -18.55 22.53
N ASP A 190 25.08 -17.60 23.33
CA ASP A 190 25.62 -16.34 22.85
C ASP A 190 27.04 -16.55 22.34
N LEU A 191 27.25 -16.35 21.04
CA LEU A 191 28.54 -16.59 20.38
C LEU A 191 29.61 -15.58 20.77
N LEU A 192 29.24 -14.38 21.25
CA LEU A 192 30.20 -13.37 21.68
C LEU A 192 30.81 -13.76 23.04
N THR A 193 29.96 -14.13 24.00
CA THR A 193 30.41 -14.52 25.35
C THR A 193 30.80 -15.98 25.46
N GLY A 194 30.37 -16.84 24.52
CA GLY A 194 30.56 -18.29 24.59
C GLY A 194 29.71 -18.97 25.67
N LYS A 195 28.68 -18.29 26.19
CA LYS A 195 27.85 -18.77 27.30
C LYS A 195 26.49 -19.23 26.82
N ALA A 196 25.99 -20.33 27.39
CA ALA A 196 24.62 -20.79 27.16
C ALA A 196 23.66 -20.08 28.12
N ILE A 197 22.59 -19.51 27.57
CA ILE A 197 21.54 -18.79 28.27
C ILE A 197 20.28 -19.65 28.22
N VAL A 198 19.78 -20.05 29.40
CA VAL A 198 18.53 -20.79 29.54
C VAL A 198 17.55 -19.96 30.38
N TRP A 199 16.39 -19.65 29.80
CA TRP A 199 15.35 -18.87 30.46
C TRP A 199 14.53 -19.72 31.42
N ASP A 200 14.11 -19.12 32.52
CA ASP A 200 13.23 -19.76 33.49
C ASP A 200 11.76 -19.63 33.07
N ASP A 201 11.10 -20.77 32.84
CA ASP A 201 9.68 -20.82 32.51
C ASP A 201 8.82 -20.28 33.67
N ALA A 202 9.25 -20.45 34.93
CA ALA A 202 8.50 -20.00 36.10
C ALA A 202 8.39 -18.47 36.19
N THR A 203 9.39 -17.74 35.67
CA THR A 203 9.40 -16.27 35.64
C THR A 203 8.90 -15.71 34.30
N GLN A 204 8.37 -16.56 33.42
CA GLN A 204 7.98 -16.21 32.05
C GLN A 204 9.15 -15.51 31.32
N GLY A 205 10.37 -16.01 31.54
CA GLY A 205 11.60 -15.49 30.93
C GLY A 205 12.13 -14.18 31.53
N LYS A 206 11.57 -13.62 32.61
CA LYS A 206 12.15 -12.41 33.22
C LYS A 206 13.57 -12.61 33.72
N THR A 207 13.91 -13.84 34.12
CA THR A 207 15.25 -14.23 34.55
C THR A 207 15.78 -15.35 33.66
N TYR A 208 17.10 -15.42 33.57
CA TYR A 208 17.80 -16.49 32.87
C TYR A 208 18.98 -16.97 33.71
N LYS A 209 19.43 -18.19 33.43
CA LYS A 209 20.64 -18.78 34.03
C LYS A 209 21.68 -18.96 32.94
N GLU A 210 22.91 -18.58 33.27
CA GLU A 210 24.08 -18.94 32.48
C GLU A 210 24.49 -20.36 32.84
N VAL A 211 24.59 -21.23 31.85
CA VAL A 211 25.01 -22.63 31.99
C VAL A 211 26.19 -22.90 31.04
N PRO A 212 26.99 -23.97 31.28
CA PRO A 212 27.96 -24.43 30.30
C PRO A 212 27.28 -24.78 28.97
N VAL A 213 28.00 -24.60 27.86
CA VAL A 213 27.52 -25.00 26.54
C VAL A 213 27.24 -26.51 26.54
N PRO A 214 26.06 -26.96 26.09
CA PRO A 214 25.75 -28.38 25.98
C PRO A 214 26.79 -29.13 25.12
N GLU A 215 27.18 -30.34 25.54
CA GLU A 215 28.25 -31.12 24.89
C GLU A 215 27.96 -31.37 23.39
N ASP A 216 26.70 -31.54 23.02
CA ASP A 216 26.23 -31.75 21.65
C ASP A 216 26.34 -30.51 20.76
N LEU A 217 26.53 -29.32 21.34
CA LEU A 217 26.62 -28.05 20.62
C LEU A 217 28.04 -27.48 20.59
N VAL A 218 29.01 -28.06 21.29
CA VAL A 218 30.38 -27.49 21.40
C VAL A 218 31.01 -27.29 20.03
N ASP A 219 31.01 -28.31 19.17
CA ASP A 219 31.61 -28.24 17.84
C ASP A 219 30.87 -27.22 16.94
N THR A 220 29.54 -27.21 17.00
CA THR A 220 28.70 -26.28 16.25
C THR A 220 28.99 -24.83 16.69
N VAL A 221 29.06 -24.58 18.01
CA VAL A 221 29.33 -23.26 18.57
C VAL A 221 30.73 -22.79 18.17
N GLN A 222 31.72 -23.68 18.17
CA GLN A 222 33.07 -23.34 17.72
C GLN A 222 33.08 -22.95 16.24
N GLU A 223 32.48 -23.76 15.36
CA GLU A 223 32.40 -23.48 13.92
C GLU A 223 31.74 -22.13 13.63
N TRP A 224 30.61 -21.83 14.28
CA TRP A 224 29.89 -20.58 14.05
C TRP A 224 30.55 -19.38 14.73
N ARG A 225 31.29 -19.59 15.82
CA ARG A 225 32.13 -18.54 16.42
C ARG A 225 33.30 -18.18 15.51
N GLU A 226 33.97 -19.16 14.90
CA GLU A 226 35.02 -18.91 13.91
C GLU A 226 34.48 -18.09 12.72
N LYS A 227 33.32 -18.47 12.16
CA LYS A 227 32.65 -17.69 11.10
C LYS A 227 32.25 -16.28 11.52
N LEU A 228 31.81 -16.11 12.78
CA LEU A 228 31.49 -14.79 13.33
C LEU A 228 32.74 -13.92 13.38
N VAL A 229 33.84 -14.43 13.94
CA VAL A 229 35.11 -13.69 14.04
C VAL A 229 35.65 -13.36 12.66
N GLU A 230 35.61 -14.31 11.72
CA GLU A 230 36.00 -14.10 10.32
C GLU A 230 35.19 -12.98 9.67
N SER A 231 33.85 -13.01 9.84
CA SER A 231 32.98 -11.95 9.30
C SER A 231 33.37 -10.59 9.90
N VAL A 232 33.47 -10.50 11.23
CA VAL A 232 33.82 -9.24 11.90
C VAL A 232 35.19 -8.71 11.45
N ALA A 233 36.17 -9.59 11.27
CA ALA A 233 37.49 -9.26 10.78
C ALA A 233 37.50 -8.78 9.31
N GLU A 234 36.66 -9.35 8.44
CA GLU A 234 36.52 -8.91 7.05
C GLU A 234 36.05 -7.45 6.92
N TYR A 235 35.32 -6.93 7.92
CA TYR A 235 34.82 -5.57 7.92
C TYR A 235 35.85 -4.50 8.35
N ASP A 236 36.79 -4.85 9.22
CA ASP A 236 37.73 -3.92 9.85
C ASP A 236 39.16 -4.38 9.65
N ASP A 237 39.95 -3.61 8.90
CA ASP A 237 41.34 -3.94 8.57
C ASP A 237 42.21 -4.22 9.81
N THR A 238 41.95 -3.52 10.93
CA THR A 238 42.72 -3.69 12.18
C THR A 238 42.41 -5.04 12.82
N LEU A 239 41.14 -5.45 12.81
CA LEU A 239 40.75 -6.78 13.29
C LEU A 239 41.18 -7.88 12.32
N MET A 240 41.27 -7.60 11.01
CA MET A 240 41.81 -8.54 10.04
C MET A 240 43.29 -8.86 10.32
N GLU A 241 44.11 -7.86 10.63
CA GLU A 241 45.51 -8.07 11.03
C GLU A 241 45.60 -8.95 12.29
N LYS A 242 44.82 -8.62 13.32
CA LYS A 242 44.75 -9.42 14.56
C LYS A 242 44.31 -10.86 14.30
N PHE A 243 43.33 -11.06 13.44
CA PHE A 243 42.82 -12.39 13.09
C PHE A 243 43.90 -13.27 12.44
N PHE A 244 44.75 -12.71 11.57
CA PHE A 244 45.85 -13.46 10.95
C PHE A 244 46.98 -13.78 11.91
N GLU A 245 47.21 -12.94 12.93
CA GLU A 245 48.19 -13.19 13.98
C GLU A 245 47.68 -14.23 14.98
N ASP A 246 46.51 -13.98 15.58
CA ASP A 246 45.84 -14.83 16.55
C ASP A 246 44.33 -14.49 16.61
N PRO A 247 43.43 -15.34 16.09
CA PRO A 247 41.99 -15.14 16.15
C PRO A 247 41.44 -14.91 17.56
N ASP A 248 42.07 -15.49 18.59
CA ASP A 248 41.63 -15.37 19.99
C ASP A 248 42.03 -14.02 20.62
N SER A 249 42.83 -13.21 19.93
CA SER A 249 43.23 -11.87 20.37
C SER A 249 42.14 -10.82 20.25
N ILE A 250 41.08 -11.10 19.48
CA ILE A 250 39.96 -10.19 19.25
C ILE A 250 39.02 -10.24 20.45
N THR A 251 38.87 -9.10 21.12
CA THR A 251 38.04 -8.99 22.32
C THR A 251 36.56 -8.88 21.99
N ARG A 252 35.70 -9.19 22.98
CA ARG A 252 34.25 -9.03 22.85
C ARG A 252 33.87 -7.58 22.54
N GLU A 253 34.48 -6.63 23.22
CA GLU A 253 34.19 -5.21 23.09
C GLU A 253 34.52 -4.71 21.68
N GLU A 254 35.65 -5.16 21.13
CA GLU A 254 36.04 -4.88 19.74
C GLU A 254 35.06 -5.48 18.74
N MET A 255 34.63 -6.74 18.94
CA MET A 255 33.60 -7.35 18.09
C MET A 255 32.29 -6.58 18.13
N MET A 256 31.83 -6.19 19.32
CA MET A 256 30.57 -5.46 19.48
C MET A 256 30.61 -4.09 18.79
N GLU A 257 31.74 -3.38 18.85
CA GLU A 257 31.92 -2.09 18.18
C GLU A 257 31.85 -2.23 16.65
N VAL A 258 32.56 -3.22 16.10
CA VAL A 258 32.58 -3.47 14.65
C VAL A 258 31.24 -3.98 14.15
N ILE A 259 30.57 -4.89 14.87
CA ILE A 259 29.21 -5.33 14.54
C ILE A 259 28.25 -4.14 14.49
N ARG A 260 28.32 -3.23 15.48
CA ARG A 260 27.47 -2.04 15.48
C ARG A 260 27.72 -1.17 14.24
N LYS A 261 28.97 -0.90 13.90
CA LYS A 261 29.33 -0.12 12.69
C LYS A 261 28.79 -0.79 11.43
N ALA A 262 29.04 -2.08 11.26
CA ALA A 262 28.60 -2.85 10.10
C ALA A 262 27.08 -2.95 9.96
N VAL A 263 26.33 -2.95 11.08
CA VAL A 263 24.86 -2.90 11.09
C VAL A 263 24.34 -1.56 10.61
N ILE A 264 24.90 -0.46 11.12
CA ILE A 264 24.52 0.90 10.72
C ILE A 264 24.81 1.12 9.23
N ASP A 265 25.94 0.59 8.74
CA ASP A 265 26.31 0.64 7.32
C ASP A 265 25.58 -0.39 6.43
N MET A 266 24.64 -1.16 7.03
CA MET A 266 23.83 -2.19 6.37
C MET A 266 24.64 -3.27 5.64
N LYS A 267 25.89 -3.49 6.06
CA LYS A 267 26.73 -4.58 5.53
C LYS A 267 26.47 -5.89 6.25
N PHE A 268 26.03 -5.82 7.51
CA PHE A 268 25.80 -6.97 8.37
C PHE A 268 24.33 -7.02 8.76
N SER A 269 23.77 -8.24 8.77
CA SER A 269 22.44 -8.51 9.32
C SER A 269 22.55 -9.51 10.46
N PRO A 270 22.76 -9.04 11.72
CA PRO A 270 22.91 -9.92 12.87
C PRO A 270 21.69 -10.81 13.05
N VAL A 271 21.90 -12.11 13.21
CA VAL A 271 20.79 -13.07 13.37
C VAL A 271 20.75 -13.59 14.81
N MET A 272 19.60 -13.33 15.43
CA MET A 272 19.20 -13.78 16.76
C MET A 272 18.08 -14.81 16.63
N CYS A 273 17.80 -15.59 17.67
CA CYS A 273 16.70 -16.55 17.65
C CYS A 273 15.93 -16.64 18.96
N GLY A 274 14.69 -17.12 18.89
CA GLY A 274 13.86 -17.31 20.06
C GLY A 274 12.45 -17.77 19.78
N SER A 275 11.64 -17.78 20.84
CA SER A 275 10.21 -18.01 20.78
C SER A 275 9.50 -16.94 21.61
N ALA A 276 8.88 -15.99 20.91
CA ALA A 276 8.02 -14.99 21.54
C ALA A 276 6.80 -15.65 22.22
N PHE A 277 6.33 -16.80 21.73
CA PHE A 277 5.23 -17.54 22.35
C PHE A 277 5.64 -18.17 23.69
N LYS A 278 6.80 -18.83 23.72
CA LYS A 278 7.34 -19.49 24.92
C LYS A 278 8.15 -18.58 25.83
N ASN A 279 8.19 -17.26 25.58
CA ASN A 279 8.86 -16.26 26.42
C ASN A 279 10.40 -16.39 26.49
N LYS A 280 11.04 -16.85 25.40
CA LYS A 280 12.49 -17.12 25.33
C LYS A 280 13.13 -16.32 24.19
N GLY A 281 14.24 -15.65 24.44
CA GLY A 281 15.03 -14.95 23.40
C GLY A 281 14.65 -13.50 23.11
N VAL A 282 13.42 -13.05 23.43
CA VAL A 282 12.98 -11.66 23.15
C VAL A 282 13.81 -10.63 23.93
N GLN A 283 14.22 -10.96 25.14
CA GLN A 283 15.05 -10.13 26.01
C GLN A 283 16.45 -9.96 25.40
N ALA A 284 17.05 -11.04 24.93
CA ALA A 284 18.35 -10.98 24.25
C ALA A 284 18.28 -10.21 22.93
N MET A 285 17.15 -10.33 22.21
CA MET A 285 16.88 -9.50 21.03
C MET A 285 16.80 -8.00 21.41
N LEU A 286 16.11 -7.64 22.51
CA LEU A 286 16.07 -6.26 23.00
C LEU A 286 17.46 -5.71 23.38
N ASP A 287 18.30 -6.55 23.99
CA ASP A 287 19.69 -6.19 24.28
C ASP A 287 20.47 -5.94 22.98
N ALA A 288 20.29 -6.77 21.95
CA ALA A 288 20.87 -6.57 20.62
C ALA A 288 20.35 -5.30 19.93
N VAL A 289 19.07 -4.94 20.11
CA VAL A 289 18.54 -3.64 19.63
C VAL A 289 19.32 -2.48 20.26
N MET A 290 19.54 -2.50 21.57
CA MET A 290 20.29 -1.41 22.23
C MET A 290 21.74 -1.37 21.78
N ALA A 291 22.37 -2.55 21.66
CA ALA A 291 23.77 -2.69 21.29
C ALA A 291 24.05 -2.29 19.84
N TYR A 292 23.22 -2.70 18.89
CA TYR A 292 23.58 -2.67 17.47
C TYR A 292 22.71 -1.75 16.61
N LEU A 293 21.44 -1.51 16.96
CA LEU A 293 20.60 -0.59 16.16
C LEU A 293 20.98 0.87 16.42
N PRO A 294 20.80 1.75 15.41
CA PRO A 294 21.20 3.15 15.47
C PRO A 294 20.34 3.95 16.46
N SER A 295 20.97 4.96 17.03
CA SER A 295 20.30 6.12 17.58
C SER A 295 20.03 7.16 16.48
N PRO A 296 19.16 8.16 16.70
CA PRO A 296 19.00 9.26 15.74
C PRO A 296 20.31 9.95 15.37
N LEU A 297 21.30 9.97 16.26
CA LEU A 297 22.63 10.57 16.03
C LEU A 297 23.51 9.74 15.08
N ASP A 298 23.24 8.44 14.97
CA ASP A 298 23.99 7.54 14.08
C ASP A 298 23.45 7.58 12.64
N MET A 299 22.26 8.17 12.44
CA MET A 299 21.63 8.31 11.14
C MET A 299 22.17 9.54 10.41
N PRO A 300 22.26 9.50 9.07
CA PRO A 300 22.64 10.67 8.29
C PRO A 300 21.65 11.81 8.52
N ALA A 301 22.15 13.05 8.39
CA ALA A 301 21.31 14.25 8.43
C ALA A 301 20.15 14.14 7.43
N ILE A 302 18.97 14.64 7.81
CA ILE A 302 17.84 14.61 6.90
C ILE A 302 18.04 15.70 5.86
N ILE A 303 17.93 15.32 4.58
CA ILE A 303 18.07 16.22 3.45
C ILE A 303 16.66 16.58 2.97
N GLY A 304 16.44 17.87 2.70
CA GLY A 304 15.25 18.37 2.03
C GLY A 304 15.58 19.49 1.07
N THR A 305 14.57 19.98 0.35
CA THR A 305 14.70 21.08 -0.60
C THR A 305 14.02 22.32 -0.06
N ASN A 306 14.69 23.46 -0.12
CA ASN A 306 14.06 24.74 0.19
C ASN A 306 13.08 25.09 -0.95
N PRO A 307 11.78 25.26 -0.69
CA PRO A 307 10.78 25.51 -1.73
C PRO A 307 10.94 26.88 -2.42
N ASP A 308 11.60 27.84 -1.78
CA ASP A 308 11.76 29.20 -2.30
C ASP A 308 13.03 29.33 -3.18
N THR A 309 14.11 28.61 -2.85
CA THR A 309 15.40 28.69 -3.57
C THR A 309 15.69 27.47 -4.45
N GLY A 310 15.08 26.32 -4.17
CA GLY A 310 15.37 25.04 -4.82
C GLY A 310 16.67 24.38 -4.36
N GLU A 311 17.36 24.95 -3.37
CA GLU A 311 18.61 24.41 -2.85
C GLU A 311 18.37 23.26 -1.87
N GLU A 312 19.28 22.28 -1.86
CA GLU A 312 19.31 21.23 -0.85
C GLU A 312 19.79 21.80 0.48
N VAL A 313 19.08 21.43 1.54
CA VAL A 313 19.36 21.86 2.91
C VAL A 313 19.32 20.63 3.80
N GLU A 314 20.38 20.49 4.60
CA GLU A 314 20.50 19.41 5.58
C GLU A 314 20.04 19.89 6.96
N ARG A 315 19.48 18.96 7.75
CA ARG A 315 19.13 19.15 9.15
C ARG A 315 19.69 18.02 9.99
N HIS A 316 20.42 18.38 11.04
CA HIS A 316 20.96 17.42 11.98
C HIS A 316 19.96 17.16 13.11
N PRO A 317 20.03 15.99 13.75
CA PRO A 317 19.28 15.67 14.95
C PRO A 317 19.78 16.47 16.17
N ASP A 318 19.67 17.79 16.09
CA ASP A 318 19.97 18.73 17.16
C ASP A 318 18.71 19.51 17.54
N ASN A 319 18.58 19.73 18.84
CA ASN A 319 17.53 20.47 19.50
C ASN A 319 17.63 21.99 19.30
N ASP A 320 18.81 22.49 18.98
CA ASP A 320 19.07 23.92 18.74
C ASP A 320 18.93 24.30 17.25
N GLU A 321 18.78 23.32 16.35
CA GLU A 321 18.47 23.55 14.93
C GLU A 321 17.00 23.94 14.71
N PRO A 322 16.64 24.55 13.57
CA PRO A 322 15.26 24.90 13.26
C PRO A 322 14.33 23.68 13.26
N PHE A 323 13.11 23.83 13.78
CA PHE A 323 12.18 22.72 13.86
C PHE A 323 11.83 22.15 12.48
N THR A 324 12.01 20.85 12.31
CA THR A 324 11.65 20.10 11.10
C THR A 324 11.06 18.74 11.49
N ALA A 325 9.84 18.47 11.04
CA ALA A 325 9.16 17.20 11.27
C ALA A 325 8.41 16.70 10.04
N LEU A 326 8.26 15.37 9.94
CA LEU A 326 7.49 14.71 8.88
C LEU A 326 6.20 14.13 9.45
N ALA A 327 5.05 14.54 8.91
CA ALA A 327 3.77 13.90 9.17
C ALA A 327 3.71 12.56 8.42
N PHE A 328 3.65 11.43 9.12
CA PHE A 328 3.70 10.11 8.48
C PHE A 328 2.41 9.31 8.63
N LYS A 329 1.51 9.71 9.53
CA LYS A 329 0.23 9.04 9.73
C LYS A 329 -0.83 10.00 10.25
N ILE A 330 -2.03 9.88 9.70
CA ILE A 330 -3.22 10.60 10.15
C ILE A 330 -4.22 9.56 10.64
N ALA A 331 -4.81 9.82 11.79
CA ALA A 331 -5.89 9.01 12.34
C ALA A 331 -7.00 9.93 12.86
N THR A 332 -8.25 9.53 12.67
CA THR A 332 -9.39 10.23 13.25
C THR A 332 -9.78 9.58 14.58
N ASP A 333 -9.64 10.31 15.68
CA ASP A 333 -10.12 9.89 16.98
C ASP A 333 -11.51 10.50 17.28
N PRO A 334 -12.48 9.72 17.79
CA PRO A 334 -13.82 10.22 18.09
C PRO A 334 -13.88 11.35 19.14
N PHE A 335 -12.90 11.42 20.06
CA PHE A 335 -12.90 12.35 21.19
C PHE A 335 -12.03 13.59 20.94
N VAL A 336 -10.84 13.39 20.35
CA VAL A 336 -9.87 14.49 20.13
C VAL A 336 -9.82 14.99 18.68
N GLY A 337 -10.53 14.33 17.75
CA GLY A 337 -10.58 14.72 16.35
C GLY A 337 -9.37 14.19 15.57
N ARG A 338 -8.83 15.00 14.65
CA ARG A 338 -7.71 14.57 13.79
C ARG A 338 -6.40 14.53 14.59
N LEU A 339 -5.82 13.34 14.65
CA LEU A 339 -4.47 13.09 15.16
C LEU A 339 -3.50 13.00 13.99
N CYS A 340 -2.48 13.86 14.01
CA CYS A 340 -1.36 13.75 13.09
C CYS A 340 -0.14 13.23 13.84
N PHE A 341 0.32 12.03 13.48
CA PHE A 341 1.59 11.49 13.93
C PHE A 341 2.71 12.05 13.09
N PHE A 342 3.75 12.54 13.76
CA PHE A 342 4.94 13.06 13.09
C PHE A 342 6.22 12.63 13.80
N ARG A 343 7.29 12.56 13.00
CA ARG A 343 8.66 12.36 13.44
C ARG A 343 9.37 13.70 13.46
N CYS A 344 9.88 14.12 14.61
CA CYS A 344 10.76 15.28 14.72
C CYS A 344 12.19 14.89 14.31
N TYR A 345 12.74 15.53 13.28
CA TYR A 345 14.12 15.28 12.85
C TYR A 345 15.09 16.29 13.45
N SER A 346 14.69 17.56 13.58
CA SER A 346 15.50 18.63 14.16
C SER A 346 14.65 19.61 14.96
N GLY A 347 15.27 20.33 15.88
CA GLY A 347 14.66 21.36 16.71
C GLY A 347 13.74 20.82 17.81
N GLN A 348 12.93 21.72 18.36
CA GLN A 348 11.96 21.41 19.41
C GLN A 348 10.64 22.10 19.13
N LEU A 349 9.57 21.53 19.64
CA LEU A 349 8.24 22.11 19.53
C LEU A 349 7.49 21.97 20.86
N GLU A 350 6.98 23.09 21.35
CA GLU A 350 6.16 23.16 22.55
C GLU A 350 4.66 23.01 22.22
N SER A 351 3.92 22.44 23.15
CA SER A 351 2.46 22.32 23.07
C SER A 351 1.81 23.71 23.07
N GLY A 352 0.85 23.94 22.17
CA GLY A 352 0.17 25.23 22.01
C GLY A 352 0.81 26.19 21.00
N SER A 353 1.94 25.80 20.40
CA SER A 353 2.69 26.58 19.43
C SER A 353 2.16 26.45 17.98
N TYR A 354 2.85 27.08 17.03
CA TYR A 354 2.49 27.09 15.61
C TYR A 354 3.59 26.45 14.78
N VAL A 355 3.19 25.69 13.76
CA VAL A 355 4.07 25.14 12.74
C VAL A 355 3.63 25.63 11.36
N PHE A 356 4.55 25.62 10.42
CA PHE A 356 4.29 25.94 9.02
C PHE A 356 4.19 24.64 8.21
N ASN A 357 3.09 24.46 7.49
CA ASN A 357 2.93 23.35 6.56
C ASN A 357 3.38 23.82 5.17
N ASN A 358 4.49 23.25 4.68
CA ASN A 358 5.10 23.67 3.42
C ASN A 358 4.24 23.34 2.19
N ARG A 359 3.37 22.31 2.24
CA ARG A 359 2.45 21.98 1.13
C ARG A 359 1.34 23.02 1.01
N THR A 360 0.73 23.40 2.12
CA THR A 360 -0.43 24.33 2.11
C THR A 360 -0.01 25.80 2.15
N GLY A 361 1.23 26.09 2.54
CA GLY A 361 1.73 27.45 2.75
C GLY A 361 1.09 28.16 3.94
N LYS A 362 0.50 27.40 4.89
CA LYS A 362 -0.27 27.94 6.01
C LYS A 362 0.36 27.60 7.35
N LYS A 363 0.15 28.51 8.31
CA LYS A 363 0.43 28.25 9.73
C LYS A 363 -0.70 27.41 10.33
N GLU A 364 -0.32 26.31 10.96
CA GLU A 364 -1.19 25.41 11.70
C GLU A 364 -0.86 25.52 13.19
N ARG A 365 -1.89 25.54 14.04
CA ARG A 365 -1.71 25.62 15.49
C ARG A 365 -1.81 24.23 16.10
N ILE A 366 -0.77 23.81 16.80
CA ILE A 366 -0.77 22.53 17.52
C ILE A 366 -1.29 22.78 18.92
N SER A 367 -2.58 22.46 19.13
CA SER A 367 -3.28 22.70 20.39
C SER A 367 -2.74 21.84 21.54
N ARG A 368 -2.41 20.57 21.26
CA ARG A 368 -1.91 19.59 22.21
C ARG A 368 -0.95 18.64 21.51
N LEU A 369 0.11 18.28 22.23
CA LEU A 369 1.02 17.20 21.88
C LEU A 369 0.71 15.99 22.77
N MET A 370 0.75 14.80 22.19
CA MET A 370 0.45 13.55 22.87
C MET A 370 1.45 12.48 22.49
N GLN A 371 1.92 11.74 23.48
CA GLN A 371 2.67 10.52 23.31
C GLN A 371 1.70 9.34 23.34
N MET A 372 1.67 8.58 22.25
CA MET A 372 0.76 7.46 22.09
C MET A 372 1.31 6.20 22.76
N HIS A 373 0.40 5.43 23.35
CA HIS A 373 0.65 4.08 23.81
C HIS A 373 -0.49 3.20 23.32
N SER A 374 -0.31 2.59 22.15
CA SER A 374 -1.40 1.99 21.38
C SER A 374 -2.56 3.02 21.23
N ASN A 375 -3.71 2.78 21.85
CA ASN A 375 -4.87 3.67 21.83
C ASN A 375 -4.93 4.67 23.00
N LYS A 376 -4.01 4.63 23.96
CA LYS A 376 -3.97 5.57 25.10
C LYS A 376 -3.16 6.81 24.78
N GLN A 377 -3.73 7.97 25.09
CA GLN A 377 -3.16 9.29 24.83
C GLN A 377 -2.55 9.88 26.11
N ASN A 378 -1.24 10.10 26.12
CA ASN A 378 -0.57 10.78 27.24
C ASN A 378 -0.13 12.18 26.81
N PRO A 379 -0.73 13.26 27.35
CA PRO A 379 -0.30 14.62 27.03
C PRO A 379 1.16 14.87 27.38
N ILE A 380 1.87 15.58 26.50
CA ILE A 380 3.25 16.01 26.70
C ILE A 380 3.39 17.51 26.43
N ASP A 381 4.30 18.17 27.12
CA ASP A 381 4.49 19.62 27.01
C ASP A 381 5.36 20.01 25.81
N LYS A 382 6.29 19.14 25.42
CA LYS A 382 7.21 19.39 24.30
C LYS A 382 7.66 18.09 23.63
N ILE A 383 8.12 18.23 22.39
CA ILE A 383 8.82 17.20 21.62
C ILE A 383 10.20 17.72 21.20
N GLN A 384 11.13 16.80 20.98
CA GLN A 384 12.53 17.10 20.68
C GLN A 384 12.99 16.35 19.44
N ALA A 385 14.16 16.71 18.90
CA ALA A 385 14.78 15.99 17.79
C ALA A 385 14.82 14.48 18.10
N GLY A 386 14.47 13.63 17.13
CA GLY A 386 14.42 12.19 17.31
C GLY A 386 13.15 11.64 17.98
N ASP A 387 12.22 12.45 18.46
CA ASP A 387 10.96 11.96 19.03
C ASP A 387 9.88 11.68 17.99
N ILE A 388 8.96 10.77 18.35
CA ILE A 388 7.72 10.48 17.62
C ILE A 388 6.55 10.81 18.53
N ALA A 389 5.61 11.63 18.05
CA ALA A 389 4.43 12.06 18.80
C ALA A 389 3.24 12.29 17.87
N ALA A 390 2.06 12.47 18.48
CA ALA A 390 0.84 12.88 17.81
C ALA A 390 0.45 14.31 18.21
N GLY A 391 0.07 15.14 17.25
CA GLY A 391 -0.46 16.48 17.48
C GLY A 391 -1.94 16.59 17.11
N VAL A 392 -2.65 17.47 17.82
CA VAL A 392 -4.05 17.83 17.55
C VAL A 392 -4.17 19.30 17.22
N GLY A 393 -5.06 19.64 16.29
CA GLY A 393 -5.42 21.03 15.97
C GLY A 393 -5.17 21.44 14.52
N PHE A 394 -4.71 20.52 13.68
CA PHE A 394 -4.50 20.73 12.26
C PHE A 394 -5.82 20.93 11.51
N LYS A 395 -5.88 21.95 10.65
CA LYS A 395 -7.03 22.18 9.74
C LYS A 395 -6.87 21.42 8.43
N ASP A 396 -5.68 21.49 7.84
CA ASP A 396 -5.31 20.82 6.59
C ASP A 396 -3.91 20.21 6.74
N ILE A 397 -3.88 18.89 6.89
CA ILE A 397 -2.66 18.10 7.02
C ILE A 397 -2.84 16.81 6.23
N LYS A 398 -1.80 16.38 5.54
CA LYS A 398 -1.76 15.10 4.82
C LYS A 398 -0.52 14.31 5.21
N THR A 399 -0.62 12.99 5.09
CA THR A 399 0.54 12.11 5.23
C THR A 399 1.58 12.47 4.16
N GLY A 400 2.83 12.65 4.58
CA GLY A 400 3.93 13.14 3.76
C GLY A 400 4.22 14.64 3.92
N ASP A 401 3.35 15.41 4.60
CA ASP A 401 3.58 16.85 4.80
C ASP A 401 4.80 17.11 5.69
N THR A 402 5.62 18.08 5.29
CA THR A 402 6.73 18.58 6.10
C THR A 402 6.30 19.78 6.92
N LEU A 403 6.49 19.69 8.23
CA LEU A 403 6.21 20.72 9.23
C LEU A 403 7.52 21.41 9.60
N THR A 404 7.62 22.73 9.38
CA THR A 404 8.80 23.52 9.74
C THR A 404 8.44 24.80 10.49
N GLU A 405 9.46 25.57 10.86
CA GLU A 405 9.31 27.00 11.14
C GLU A 405 9.03 27.80 9.86
N GLU A 406 8.38 28.96 9.98
CA GLU A 406 8.01 29.78 8.81
C GLU A 406 9.22 30.40 8.10
N LYS A 407 10.28 30.71 8.85
CA LYS A 407 11.49 31.38 8.33
C LYS A 407 12.47 30.40 7.70
N ASP A 408 12.41 29.13 8.08
CA ASP A 408 13.38 28.10 7.76
C ASP A 408 12.66 26.93 7.09
N ARG A 409 12.14 27.20 5.89
CA ARG A 409 11.33 26.25 5.13
C ARG A 409 12.18 25.14 4.55
N LEU A 410 11.64 23.93 4.65
CA LEU A 410 12.24 22.73 4.11
C LEU A 410 11.11 21.80 3.66
N VAL A 411 11.27 21.18 2.50
CA VAL A 411 10.39 20.10 2.05
C VAL A 411 11.21 18.82 2.03
N LEU A 412 10.83 17.87 2.88
CA LEU A 412 11.40 16.53 2.86
C LEU A 412 10.83 15.74 1.68
N GLU A 413 11.60 14.77 1.20
CA GLU A 413 11.16 13.89 0.11
C GLU A 413 9.81 13.25 0.44
N SER A 414 8.83 13.48 -0.44
CA SER A 414 7.47 12.94 -0.29
C SER A 414 7.45 11.44 -0.56
N MET A 415 6.68 10.70 0.23
CA MET A 415 6.42 9.29 -0.04
C MET A 415 5.68 9.13 -1.37
N SER A 416 6.22 8.29 -2.25
CA SER A 416 5.54 7.85 -3.48
C SER A 416 4.62 6.68 -3.13
N PHE A 417 3.32 6.86 -3.34
CA PHE A 417 2.35 5.79 -3.12
C PHE A 417 2.08 5.02 -4.42
N PRO A 418 1.96 3.69 -4.37
CA PRO A 418 1.61 2.88 -5.54
C PRO A 418 0.17 3.17 -5.99
N GLU A 419 -0.12 2.95 -7.27
CA GLU A 419 -1.47 3.11 -7.80
C GLU A 419 -2.41 1.99 -7.31
N PRO A 420 -3.68 2.30 -7.03
CA PRO A 420 -4.65 1.31 -6.57
C PRO A 420 -4.99 0.30 -7.67
N VAL A 421 -4.98 -0.99 -7.32
CA VAL A 421 -5.03 -2.10 -8.28
C VAL A 421 -6.41 -2.75 -8.43
N ILE A 422 -7.31 -2.61 -7.44
CA ILE A 422 -8.67 -3.16 -7.45
C ILE A 422 -9.67 -2.03 -7.22
N GLY A 423 -10.87 -2.13 -7.80
CA GLY A 423 -11.98 -1.21 -7.51
C GLY A 423 -13.34 -1.91 -7.41
N TYR A 424 -14.18 -1.42 -6.51
CA TYR A 424 -15.59 -1.81 -6.38
C TYR A 424 -16.49 -0.62 -6.67
N ALA A 425 -17.61 -0.88 -7.35
CA ALA A 425 -18.72 0.05 -7.38
C ALA A 425 -19.42 -0.01 -6.01
N ILE A 426 -19.59 1.16 -5.40
CA ILE A 426 -20.25 1.32 -4.11
C ILE A 426 -21.48 2.19 -4.24
N GLU A 427 -22.60 1.73 -3.66
CA GLU A 427 -23.86 2.46 -3.67
C GLU A 427 -24.46 2.49 -2.25
N PRO A 428 -24.93 3.65 -1.76
CA PRO A 428 -25.54 3.75 -0.46
C PRO A 428 -26.90 3.02 -0.48
N LYS A 429 -27.21 2.28 0.60
CA LYS A 429 -28.50 1.56 0.67
C LYS A 429 -29.70 2.49 0.80
N THR A 430 -29.51 3.66 1.42
CA THR A 430 -30.59 4.62 1.66
C THR A 430 -30.17 6.03 1.24
N GLN A 431 -31.14 6.89 0.95
CA GLN A 431 -30.87 8.29 0.60
C GLN A 431 -30.18 9.06 1.74
N ALA A 432 -30.47 8.70 3.00
CA ALA A 432 -29.84 9.31 4.18
C ALA A 432 -28.36 8.94 4.33
N ASP A 433 -27.93 7.87 3.66
CA ASP A 433 -26.54 7.41 3.68
C ASP A 433 -25.68 8.08 2.61
N VAL A 434 -26.27 8.74 1.60
CA VAL A 434 -25.54 9.43 0.53
C VAL A 434 -24.59 10.50 1.10
N ASP A 435 -25.11 11.40 1.93
CA ASP A 435 -24.31 12.49 2.53
C ASP A 435 -23.25 11.95 3.49
N LYS A 436 -23.61 10.93 4.27
CA LYS A 436 -22.68 10.29 5.23
C LYS A 436 -21.58 9.51 4.51
N MET A 437 -21.90 8.84 3.42
CA MET A 437 -20.95 8.10 2.59
C MET A 437 -19.89 9.05 2.04
N GLY A 438 -20.30 10.21 1.49
CA GLY A 438 -19.37 11.23 1.01
C GLY A 438 -18.40 11.71 2.10
N MET A 439 -18.92 11.99 3.31
CA MET A 439 -18.08 12.38 4.45
C MET A 439 -17.16 11.26 4.95
N ALA A 440 -17.64 10.02 4.99
CA ALA A 440 -16.88 8.85 5.42
C ALA A 440 -15.71 8.57 4.46
N ILE A 441 -15.98 8.54 3.15
CA ILE A 441 -14.94 8.34 2.13
C ILE A 441 -13.90 9.45 2.21
N ALA A 442 -14.31 10.72 2.34
CA ALA A 442 -13.36 11.83 2.44
C ALA A 442 -12.40 11.68 3.62
N LYS A 443 -12.89 11.21 4.78
CA LYS A 443 -12.06 10.94 5.97
C LYS A 443 -11.15 9.73 5.78
N LEU A 444 -11.65 8.65 5.19
CA LEU A 444 -10.86 7.44 4.95
C LEU A 444 -9.75 7.68 3.92
N VAL A 445 -10.00 8.48 2.88
CA VAL A 445 -8.99 8.90 1.90
C VAL A 445 -7.94 9.85 2.52
N GLU A 446 -8.32 10.64 3.53
CA GLU A 446 -7.37 11.47 4.30
C GLU A 446 -6.41 10.60 5.14
N GLU A 447 -6.90 9.48 5.68
CA GLU A 447 -6.10 8.50 6.43
C GLU A 447 -5.22 7.63 5.51
N ASP A 448 -5.77 7.19 4.36
CA ASP A 448 -5.10 6.32 3.39
C ASP A 448 -5.07 6.92 1.96
N PRO A 449 -3.90 7.42 1.49
CA PRO A 449 -3.71 8.00 0.17
C PRO A 449 -3.72 6.96 -0.97
N THR A 450 -3.68 5.66 -0.65
CA THR A 450 -3.88 4.58 -1.63
C THR A 450 -5.34 4.23 -1.84
N LEU A 451 -6.24 4.84 -1.05
CA LEU A 451 -7.66 4.78 -1.31
C LEU A 451 -8.01 5.93 -2.26
N THR A 452 -8.55 5.60 -3.43
CA THR A 452 -9.06 6.61 -4.37
C THR A 452 -10.52 6.38 -4.66
N VAL A 453 -11.25 7.47 -4.83
CA VAL A 453 -12.66 7.45 -5.22
C VAL A 453 -12.81 8.29 -6.47
N PHE A 454 -13.55 7.78 -7.44
CA PHE A 454 -14.00 8.57 -8.58
C PHE A 454 -15.44 8.22 -8.92
N THR A 455 -16.13 9.18 -9.52
CA THR A 455 -17.43 8.92 -10.13
C THR A 455 -17.20 8.67 -11.60
N ASP A 456 -17.58 7.49 -12.06
CA ASP A 456 -17.51 7.13 -13.46
C ASP A 456 -18.51 8.02 -14.25
N PRO A 457 -18.04 8.83 -15.22
CA PRO A 457 -18.92 9.74 -15.96
C PRO A 457 -19.85 9.01 -16.93
N GLU A 458 -19.53 7.78 -17.34
CA GLU A 458 -20.34 7.00 -18.28
C GLU A 458 -21.43 6.21 -17.55
N THR A 459 -21.09 5.59 -16.41
CA THR A 459 -22.03 4.77 -15.63
C THR A 459 -22.72 5.53 -14.50
N GLY A 460 -22.16 6.66 -14.06
CA GLY A 460 -22.63 7.43 -12.91
C GLY A 460 -22.32 6.77 -11.56
N GLN A 461 -21.64 5.62 -11.54
CA GLN A 461 -21.33 4.89 -10.31
C GLN A 461 -20.16 5.53 -9.57
N THR A 462 -20.21 5.48 -8.24
CA THR A 462 -19.06 5.82 -7.40
C THR A 462 -18.19 4.57 -7.28
N VAL A 463 -16.95 4.64 -7.76
CA VAL A 463 -16.00 3.53 -7.73
C VAL A 463 -14.92 3.83 -6.70
N LEU A 464 -14.81 2.93 -5.72
CA LEU A 464 -13.79 2.97 -4.68
C LEU A 464 -12.65 2.01 -5.07
N ARG A 465 -11.43 2.52 -5.21
CA ARG A 465 -10.24 1.73 -5.54
C ARG A 465 -9.26 1.65 -4.38
N GLY A 466 -8.66 0.48 -4.19
CA GLY A 466 -7.67 0.20 -3.16
C GLY A 466 -6.58 -0.76 -3.61
N MET A 467 -5.71 -1.14 -2.67
CA MET A 467 -4.51 -1.96 -2.91
C MET A 467 -4.77 -3.47 -3.05
N GLY A 468 -5.97 -3.92 -2.68
CA GLY A 468 -6.35 -5.33 -2.66
C GLY A 468 -7.78 -5.52 -2.17
N GLU A 469 -8.24 -6.77 -2.23
CA GLU A 469 -9.60 -7.14 -1.81
C GLU A 469 -9.76 -7.01 -0.30
N LEU A 470 -8.80 -7.49 0.48
CA LEU A 470 -8.82 -7.37 1.95
C LEU A 470 -8.76 -5.90 2.37
N HIS A 471 -7.98 -5.06 1.68
CA HIS A 471 -7.99 -3.62 1.89
C HIS A 471 -9.41 -3.06 1.74
N LEU A 472 -10.06 -3.27 0.59
CA LEU A 472 -11.39 -2.73 0.34
C LEU A 472 -12.46 -3.31 1.27
N GLU A 473 -12.39 -4.59 1.64
CA GLU A 473 -13.28 -5.18 2.65
C GLU A 473 -13.20 -4.45 3.98
N ILE A 474 -11.98 -4.17 4.46
CA ILE A 474 -11.77 -3.46 5.72
C ILE A 474 -12.28 -2.03 5.62
N ILE A 475 -12.02 -1.33 4.52
CA ILE A 475 -12.54 0.03 4.31
C ILE A 475 -14.07 0.05 4.31
N ILE A 476 -14.72 -0.92 3.67
CA ILE A 476 -16.19 -1.04 3.66
C ILE A 476 -16.75 -1.38 5.04
N ASP A 477 -16.09 -2.28 5.79
CA ASP A 477 -16.48 -2.60 7.16
C ASP A 477 -16.29 -1.39 8.10
N ARG A 478 -15.20 -0.63 7.97
CA ARG A 478 -14.98 0.62 8.70
C ARG A 478 -16.07 1.66 8.40
N MET A 479 -16.47 1.83 7.12
CA MET A 479 -17.62 2.67 6.76
C MET A 479 -18.90 2.26 7.49
N ARG A 480 -19.14 0.95 7.62
CA ARG A 480 -20.30 0.40 8.34
C ARG A 480 -20.22 0.62 9.84
N ARG A 481 -19.09 0.31 10.49
CA ARG A 481 -18.96 0.33 11.95
C ARG A 481 -18.69 1.74 12.50
N GLU A 482 -17.73 2.46 11.93
CA GLU A 482 -17.29 3.77 12.42
C GLU A 482 -18.25 4.89 12.01
N PHE A 483 -18.70 4.86 10.75
CA PHE A 483 -19.53 5.94 10.17
C PHE A 483 -21.02 5.61 10.10
N LYS A 484 -21.40 4.36 10.43
CA LYS A 484 -22.79 3.87 10.40
C LYS A 484 -23.43 4.07 9.02
N VAL A 485 -22.68 3.78 7.97
CA VAL A 485 -23.10 3.87 6.56
C VAL A 485 -23.26 2.47 6.00
N GLU A 486 -24.48 2.10 5.58
CA GLU A 486 -24.69 0.84 4.88
C GLU A 486 -24.52 1.01 3.37
N ILE A 487 -23.64 0.19 2.80
CA ILE A 487 -23.23 0.27 1.40
C ILE A 487 -23.44 -1.10 0.74
N ASN A 488 -23.96 -1.07 -0.48
CA ASN A 488 -23.94 -2.21 -1.39
C ASN A 488 -22.67 -2.16 -2.21
N GLN A 489 -22.00 -3.30 -2.32
CA GLN A 489 -20.80 -3.45 -3.14
C GLN A 489 -21.13 -4.31 -4.37
N GLY A 490 -20.57 -3.94 -5.51
CA GLY A 490 -20.66 -4.70 -6.75
C GLY A 490 -19.41 -4.55 -7.61
N ALA A 491 -19.27 -5.43 -8.60
CA ALA A 491 -18.27 -5.23 -9.65
C ALA A 491 -18.60 -3.92 -10.39
N PRO A 492 -17.59 -3.08 -10.70
CA PRO A 492 -17.78 -1.92 -11.55
C PRO A 492 -18.47 -2.30 -12.85
N GLN A 493 -19.43 -1.48 -13.28
CA GLN A 493 -20.05 -1.70 -14.58
C GLN A 493 -19.02 -1.48 -15.68
N VAL A 494 -18.98 -2.43 -16.64
CA VAL A 494 -18.18 -2.28 -17.84
C VAL A 494 -18.91 -1.30 -18.75
N ALA A 495 -18.21 -0.22 -19.12
CA ALA A 495 -18.63 0.71 -20.14
C ALA A 495 -18.63 0.01 -21.51
N TYR A 496 -19.70 -0.70 -21.86
CA TYR A 496 -19.87 -1.23 -23.21
C TYR A 496 -20.21 -0.09 -24.17
N LYS A 497 -19.87 -0.27 -25.45
CA LYS A 497 -20.30 0.59 -26.54
C LYS A 497 -21.02 -0.22 -27.61
N GLU A 498 -21.75 0.44 -28.49
CA GLU A 498 -22.34 -0.19 -29.67
C GLU A 498 -21.68 0.33 -30.94
N MET A 499 -21.68 -0.48 -32.00
CA MET A 499 -21.30 -0.05 -33.34
C MET A 499 -22.28 -0.61 -34.36
N ILE A 500 -22.38 0.06 -35.51
CA ILE A 500 -23.13 -0.43 -36.68
C ILE A 500 -22.16 -0.86 -37.78
N THR A 501 -22.48 -1.94 -38.49
CA THR A 501 -21.54 -2.57 -39.43
C THR A 501 -22.01 -2.53 -40.88
N LYS A 502 -23.31 -2.34 -41.13
CA LYS A 502 -23.90 -2.25 -42.47
C LYS A 502 -24.43 -0.86 -42.77
N LYS A 503 -24.43 -0.49 -44.05
CA LYS A 503 -25.08 0.72 -44.56
C LYS A 503 -26.53 0.42 -44.89
N ILE A 504 -27.43 1.31 -44.50
CA ILE A 504 -28.87 1.23 -44.76
C ILE A 504 -29.39 2.60 -45.19
N GLU A 505 -30.17 2.61 -46.27
CA GLU A 505 -30.98 3.76 -46.65
C GLU A 505 -32.32 3.72 -45.90
N HIS A 506 -32.76 4.89 -45.44
CA HIS A 506 -34.02 5.02 -44.74
C HIS A 506 -34.70 6.36 -45.05
N ARG A 507 -36.03 6.30 -45.05
CA ARG A 507 -36.92 7.43 -45.26
C ARG A 507 -37.79 7.58 -44.02
N GLU A 508 -37.70 8.73 -43.38
CA GLU A 508 -38.46 9.04 -42.17
C GLU A 508 -39.32 10.30 -42.36
N VAL A 509 -40.59 10.21 -41.95
CA VAL A 509 -41.56 11.31 -42.01
C VAL A 509 -42.14 11.56 -40.63
N TYR A 510 -41.79 12.70 -40.03
CA TYR A 510 -42.41 13.18 -38.82
C TYR A 510 -43.62 14.05 -39.16
N LYS A 511 -44.83 13.54 -38.90
CA LYS A 511 -46.08 14.30 -39.04
C LYS A 511 -46.90 14.19 -37.78
N LYS A 512 -47.12 15.32 -37.08
CA LYS A 512 -48.05 15.40 -35.94
C LYS A 512 -48.99 16.58 -36.08
N GLN A 513 -50.25 16.33 -35.79
CA GLN A 513 -51.28 17.35 -35.68
C GLN A 513 -51.76 17.37 -34.23
N THR A 514 -51.15 18.24 -33.43
CA THR A 514 -51.69 18.64 -32.12
C THR A 514 -52.57 19.87 -32.38
N GLY A 515 -53.54 20.21 -31.53
CA GLY A 515 -54.55 21.26 -31.79
C GLY A 515 -54.06 22.71 -32.03
N GLY A 516 -52.79 22.92 -32.36
CA GLY A 516 -52.17 24.18 -32.84
C GLY A 516 -51.48 24.01 -34.21
N ARG A 517 -50.36 24.73 -34.45
CA ARG A 517 -49.55 24.60 -35.69
C ARG A 517 -49.14 23.15 -35.93
N GLY A 518 -49.25 22.68 -37.18
CA GLY A 518 -48.82 21.34 -37.56
C GLY A 518 -47.32 21.18 -37.38
N LYS A 519 -46.88 19.92 -37.26
CA LYS A 519 -45.47 19.54 -37.26
C LYS A 519 -45.21 18.64 -38.46
N PHE A 520 -44.29 19.04 -39.33
CA PHE A 520 -43.90 18.29 -40.51
C PHE A 520 -42.39 18.32 -40.72
N ALA A 521 -41.77 17.16 -40.90
CA ALA A 521 -40.41 17.03 -41.40
C ALA A 521 -40.26 15.70 -42.15
N HIS A 522 -39.56 15.71 -43.28
CA HIS A 522 -39.28 14.51 -44.06
C HIS A 522 -37.81 14.48 -44.45
N ILE A 523 -37.13 13.39 -44.11
CA ILE A 523 -35.70 13.18 -44.40
C ILE A 523 -35.47 11.81 -45.03
N GLU A 524 -34.56 11.76 -45.99
CA GLU A 524 -34.03 10.54 -46.61
C GLU A 524 -32.52 10.53 -46.45
N PHE A 525 -32.01 9.48 -45.79
CA PHE A 525 -30.61 9.41 -45.39
C PHE A 525 -30.06 7.98 -45.51
N GLU A 526 -28.75 7.89 -45.65
CA GLU A 526 -27.96 6.68 -45.51
C GLU A 526 -27.29 6.68 -44.13
N LEU A 527 -27.48 5.62 -43.36
CA LEU A 527 -26.86 5.38 -42.05
C LEU A 527 -25.90 4.20 -42.16
N GLY A 528 -24.70 4.32 -41.61
CA GLY A 528 -23.74 3.22 -41.60
C GLY A 528 -22.48 3.50 -40.76
N PRO A 529 -21.50 2.58 -40.77
CA PRO A 529 -20.22 2.81 -40.12
C PRO A 529 -19.50 4.02 -40.71
N LYS A 530 -18.66 4.66 -39.88
CA LYS A 530 -17.80 5.77 -40.29
C LYS A 530 -16.84 5.32 -41.40
N GLU A 531 -16.67 6.14 -42.44
CA GLU A 531 -15.81 5.83 -43.58
C GLU A 531 -14.46 6.54 -43.49
N THR A 532 -14.49 7.79 -43.00
CA THR A 532 -13.30 8.62 -42.83
C THR A 532 -12.77 8.50 -41.41
N GLU A 533 -11.47 8.22 -41.24
CA GLU A 533 -10.83 8.05 -39.93
C GLU A 533 -11.67 7.16 -38.98
N PRO A 534 -11.94 5.88 -39.34
CA PRO A 534 -12.88 5.01 -38.62
C PRO A 534 -12.50 4.79 -37.15
N GLU A 535 -11.24 4.98 -36.80
CA GLU A 535 -10.70 4.87 -35.45
C GLU A 535 -10.97 6.10 -34.57
N LYS A 536 -11.38 7.23 -35.16
CA LYS A 536 -11.75 8.42 -34.38
C LYS A 536 -13.24 8.43 -34.04
N PRO A 537 -13.61 8.63 -32.77
CA PRO A 537 -15.01 8.72 -32.36
C PRO A 537 -15.72 9.94 -32.96
N GLY A 538 -17.05 9.93 -32.93
CA GLY A 538 -17.92 11.02 -33.37
C GLY A 538 -18.75 10.73 -34.63
N LEU A 539 -19.68 11.64 -34.90
CA LEU A 539 -20.58 11.60 -36.06
C LEU A 539 -19.88 12.14 -37.32
N GLU A 540 -19.81 11.33 -38.38
CA GLU A 540 -19.51 11.81 -39.73
C GLU A 540 -20.83 12.21 -40.42
N PHE A 541 -21.17 13.50 -40.38
CA PHE A 541 -22.37 14.02 -41.02
C PHE A 541 -22.05 14.59 -42.40
N VAL A 542 -22.60 13.98 -43.45
CA VAL A 542 -22.41 14.39 -44.86
C VAL A 542 -23.69 15.00 -45.39
N ASN A 543 -23.66 16.30 -45.70
CA ASN A 543 -24.76 16.98 -46.36
C ASN A 543 -24.71 16.79 -47.88
N GLY A 544 -25.54 15.90 -48.40
CA GLY A 544 -25.73 15.65 -49.84
C GLY A 544 -26.95 16.33 -50.45
N ILE A 545 -27.64 17.23 -49.73
CA ILE A 545 -28.83 17.93 -50.24
C ILE A 545 -28.46 18.85 -51.40
N THR A 546 -29.20 18.72 -52.51
CA THR A 546 -29.10 19.58 -53.69
C THR A 546 -30.45 20.26 -53.98
N GLY A 547 -30.45 21.42 -54.64
CA GLY A 547 -31.69 22.09 -55.08
C GLY A 547 -32.55 22.73 -53.99
N GLY A 548 -32.12 22.77 -52.73
CA GLY A 548 -32.85 23.45 -51.65
C GLY A 548 -34.10 22.73 -51.15
N VAL A 549 -34.22 21.42 -51.39
CA VAL A 549 -35.36 20.59 -50.92
C VAL A 549 -35.51 20.54 -49.39
N ILE A 550 -34.43 20.86 -48.66
CA ILE A 550 -34.43 21.20 -47.24
C ILE A 550 -33.65 22.51 -47.07
N PRO A 551 -34.23 23.55 -46.45
CA PRO A 551 -33.53 24.79 -46.11
C PRO A 551 -32.26 24.54 -45.28
N LYS A 552 -31.19 25.30 -45.54
CA LYS A 552 -29.89 25.15 -44.85
C LYS A 552 -29.99 25.28 -43.32
N GLU A 553 -30.94 26.07 -42.84
CA GLU A 553 -31.21 26.28 -41.41
C GLU A 553 -31.68 25.01 -40.68
N PHE A 554 -32.25 24.03 -41.37
CA PHE A 554 -32.70 22.78 -40.77
C PHE A 554 -31.64 21.67 -40.79
N ILE A 555 -30.51 21.85 -41.48
CA ILE A 555 -29.44 20.85 -41.54
C ILE A 555 -28.76 20.66 -40.18
N ALA A 556 -28.45 21.75 -39.47
CA ALA A 556 -27.83 21.67 -38.13
C ALA A 556 -28.74 20.98 -37.09
N PRO A 557 -30.07 21.26 -37.03
CA PRO A 557 -31.01 20.48 -36.21
C PRO A 557 -31.06 18.98 -36.54
N ILE A 558 -30.96 18.60 -37.81
CA ILE A 558 -30.92 17.18 -38.22
C ILE A 558 -29.64 16.52 -37.67
N GLN A 559 -28.48 17.16 -37.88
CA GLN A 559 -27.21 16.67 -37.36
C GLN A 559 -27.26 16.50 -35.84
N LYS A 560 -27.72 17.52 -35.11
CA LYS A 560 -27.91 17.47 -33.66
C LYS A 560 -28.82 16.31 -33.23
N GLY A 561 -29.91 16.07 -33.95
CA GLY A 561 -30.81 14.95 -33.68
C GLY A 561 -30.11 13.60 -33.79
N PHE A 562 -29.22 13.41 -34.77
CA PHE A 562 -28.39 12.22 -34.88
C PHE A 562 -27.30 12.14 -33.79
N GLU A 563 -26.62 13.24 -33.46
CA GLU A 563 -25.63 13.30 -32.36
C GLU A 563 -26.22 12.96 -31.00
N GLU A 564 -27.47 13.33 -30.74
CA GLU A 564 -28.15 12.95 -29.51
C GLU A 564 -28.65 11.50 -29.55
N ALA A 565 -29.06 11.03 -30.73
CA ALA A 565 -29.53 9.65 -30.91
C ALA A 565 -28.40 8.62 -30.71
N MET A 566 -27.17 8.93 -31.14
CA MET A 566 -26.01 8.03 -30.92
C MET A 566 -25.62 7.86 -29.45
N LYS A 567 -26.09 8.71 -28.53
CA LYS A 567 -25.86 8.51 -27.09
C LYS A 567 -26.58 7.27 -26.54
N SER A 568 -27.60 6.77 -27.24
CA SER A 568 -28.33 5.56 -26.87
C SER A 568 -28.35 4.60 -28.06
N GLY A 569 -27.65 3.48 -27.90
CA GLY A 569 -27.67 2.40 -28.86
C GLY A 569 -29.00 1.65 -28.93
N VAL A 570 -29.10 0.76 -29.89
CA VAL A 570 -30.32 0.01 -30.22
C VAL A 570 -30.32 -1.41 -29.67
N LEU A 571 -29.16 -1.96 -29.33
CA LEU A 571 -29.05 -3.30 -28.75
C LEU A 571 -29.42 -3.29 -27.28
N ALA A 572 -28.65 -2.58 -26.46
CA ALA A 572 -28.77 -2.54 -25.01
C ALA A 572 -28.81 -1.10 -24.46
N GLY A 573 -28.77 -0.08 -25.33
CA GLY A 573 -28.84 1.33 -24.94
C GLY A 573 -27.48 1.96 -24.65
N PHE A 574 -26.39 1.23 -24.92
CA PHE A 574 -25.04 1.76 -24.78
C PHE A 574 -24.70 2.75 -25.90
N PRO A 575 -23.89 3.77 -25.66
CA PRO A 575 -23.59 4.78 -26.66
C PRO A 575 -22.85 4.19 -27.87
N LEU A 576 -23.11 4.75 -29.06
CA LEU A 576 -22.35 4.47 -30.27
C LEU A 576 -21.15 5.42 -30.32
N ASP A 577 -19.96 4.86 -30.51
CA ASP A 577 -18.73 5.68 -30.55
C ASP A 577 -18.60 6.44 -31.87
N SER A 578 -18.98 5.79 -32.97
CA SER A 578 -18.89 6.36 -34.31
C SER A 578 -20.04 5.91 -35.20
N MET A 579 -20.54 6.84 -36.01
CA MET A 579 -21.50 6.55 -37.08
C MET A 579 -21.37 7.58 -38.19
N ARG A 580 -21.79 7.20 -39.40
CA ARG A 580 -21.90 8.10 -40.54
C ARG A 580 -23.34 8.24 -40.96
N VAL A 581 -23.73 9.48 -41.21
CA VAL A 581 -25.04 9.83 -41.74
C VAL A 581 -24.85 10.71 -42.96
N LYS A 582 -25.35 10.25 -44.10
CA LYS A 582 -25.40 11.04 -45.33
C LYS A 582 -26.85 11.34 -45.67
N ILE A 583 -27.26 12.60 -45.54
CA ILE A 583 -28.58 13.04 -45.97
C ILE A 583 -28.53 13.41 -47.46
N TYR A 584 -29.46 12.91 -48.26
CA TYR A 584 -29.44 13.13 -49.72
C TYR A 584 -30.77 13.64 -50.28
N HIS A 585 -31.89 13.47 -49.56
CA HIS A 585 -33.19 13.97 -49.99
C HIS A 585 -34.10 14.26 -48.79
N GLY A 586 -35.27 14.85 -49.04
CA GLY A 586 -36.28 15.14 -48.03
C GLY A 586 -37.27 16.20 -48.49
N SER A 587 -38.17 16.63 -47.61
CA SER A 587 -39.10 17.72 -47.89
C SER A 587 -39.53 18.45 -46.63
N TYR A 588 -40.02 19.68 -46.81
CA TYR A 588 -40.55 20.53 -45.74
C TYR A 588 -41.88 21.16 -46.16
N HIS A 589 -42.58 21.76 -45.20
CA HIS A 589 -43.80 22.52 -45.40
C HIS A 589 -43.61 23.92 -44.80
N ASP A 590 -43.88 24.97 -45.58
CA ASP A 590 -43.53 26.36 -45.21
C ASP A 590 -44.08 26.84 -43.86
N VAL A 591 -45.21 26.28 -43.43
CA VAL A 591 -45.93 26.71 -42.21
C VAL A 591 -45.76 25.74 -41.05
N ASP A 592 -45.56 24.45 -41.34
CA ASP A 592 -45.63 23.36 -40.35
C ASP A 592 -44.26 22.74 -40.05
N SER A 593 -43.22 23.11 -40.79
CA SER A 593 -41.85 22.66 -40.52
C SER A 593 -41.11 23.62 -39.60
N ASP A 594 -40.41 23.05 -38.61
CA ASP A 594 -39.50 23.77 -37.74
C ASP A 594 -38.28 22.92 -37.36
N ALA A 595 -37.28 23.56 -36.74
CA ALA A 595 -36.03 22.90 -36.34
C ALA A 595 -36.26 21.67 -35.45
N LEU A 596 -37.21 21.75 -34.51
CA LEU A 596 -37.53 20.65 -33.60
C LEU A 596 -38.14 19.45 -34.35
N SER A 597 -38.97 19.70 -35.36
CA SER A 597 -39.58 18.65 -36.18
C SER A 597 -38.52 17.85 -36.95
N PHE A 598 -37.51 18.54 -37.49
CA PHE A 598 -36.38 17.89 -38.16
C PHE A 598 -35.43 17.15 -37.19
N GLU A 599 -35.19 17.70 -36.01
CA GLU A 599 -34.45 17.02 -34.94
C GLU A 599 -35.17 15.73 -34.50
N MET A 600 -36.49 15.76 -34.34
CA MET A 600 -37.31 14.59 -34.00
C MET A 600 -37.35 13.55 -35.13
N ALA A 601 -37.45 13.99 -36.40
CA ALA A 601 -37.37 13.11 -37.55
C ALA A 601 -36.02 12.37 -37.61
N ALA A 602 -34.90 13.05 -37.32
CA ALA A 602 -33.59 12.41 -37.23
C ALA A 602 -33.53 11.34 -36.13
N ARG A 603 -34.00 11.65 -34.92
CA ARG A 603 -34.02 10.69 -33.80
C ARG A 603 -34.91 9.46 -34.07
N LEU A 604 -36.09 9.66 -34.66
CA LEU A 604 -37.00 8.57 -35.04
C LEU A 604 -36.41 7.72 -36.17
N GLY A 605 -35.86 8.38 -37.20
CA GLY A 605 -35.22 7.70 -38.32
C GLY A 605 -34.04 6.86 -37.87
N TYR A 606 -33.21 7.36 -36.94
CA TYR A 606 -32.15 6.56 -36.34
C TYR A 606 -32.71 5.31 -35.64
N LYS A 607 -33.77 5.45 -34.84
CA LYS A 607 -34.38 4.36 -34.09
C LYS A 607 -34.90 3.22 -34.99
N GLU A 608 -35.40 3.56 -36.18
CA GLU A 608 -35.90 2.59 -37.17
C GLU A 608 -34.80 2.04 -38.11
N ALA A 609 -33.78 2.85 -38.43
CA ALA A 609 -32.70 2.47 -39.34
C ALA A 609 -31.57 1.69 -38.65
N ALA A 610 -31.15 2.10 -37.45
CA ALA A 610 -30.00 1.52 -36.75
C ALA A 610 -30.13 0.01 -36.46
N PRO A 611 -31.30 -0.56 -36.10
CA PRO A 611 -31.45 -2.01 -35.90
C PRO A 611 -31.16 -2.83 -37.17
N ARG A 612 -31.39 -2.23 -38.36
CA ARG A 612 -31.14 -2.86 -39.67
C ARG A 612 -29.67 -2.77 -40.10
N CYS A 613 -28.86 -1.95 -39.41
CA CYS A 613 -27.44 -1.76 -39.71
C CYS A 613 -26.52 -2.85 -39.10
N ALA A 614 -27.08 -4.00 -38.72
CA ALA A 614 -26.40 -5.11 -38.04
C ALA A 614 -25.52 -4.61 -36.87
N PRO A 615 -26.14 -4.04 -35.82
CA PRO A 615 -25.41 -3.51 -34.68
C PRO A 615 -24.65 -4.62 -33.95
N LYS A 616 -23.49 -4.27 -33.39
CA LYS A 616 -22.60 -5.14 -32.60
C LYS A 616 -22.24 -4.44 -31.30
N LEU A 617 -22.01 -5.24 -30.26
CA LEU A 617 -21.55 -4.76 -28.96
C LEU A 617 -20.02 -4.72 -28.94
N LEU A 618 -19.46 -3.68 -28.34
CA LEU A 618 -18.05 -3.47 -28.11
C LEU A 618 -17.74 -3.50 -26.61
N GLU A 619 -16.65 -4.15 -26.22
CA GLU A 619 -16.11 -4.14 -24.86
C GLU A 619 -14.74 -3.46 -24.80
N PRO A 620 -14.39 -2.82 -23.67
CA PRO A 620 -13.08 -2.22 -23.48
C PRO A 620 -12.01 -3.29 -23.24
N ILE A 621 -10.92 -3.17 -24.00
CA ILE A 621 -9.71 -3.99 -23.89
C ILE A 621 -8.64 -3.21 -23.15
N MET A 622 -8.01 -3.86 -22.18
CA MET A 622 -6.92 -3.32 -21.38
C MET A 622 -5.59 -3.88 -21.87
N ALA A 623 -4.60 -3.03 -22.03
CA ALA A 623 -3.20 -3.44 -22.13
C ALA A 623 -2.70 -3.77 -20.72
N VAL A 624 -2.42 -5.05 -20.50
CA VAL A 624 -1.94 -5.63 -19.25
C VAL A 624 -0.44 -5.89 -19.36
N GLU A 625 0.32 -5.36 -18.41
CA GLU A 625 1.74 -5.66 -18.25
C GLU A 625 1.95 -6.37 -16.90
N VAL A 626 2.43 -7.61 -16.92
CA VAL A 626 2.71 -8.41 -15.73
C VAL A 626 4.21 -8.59 -15.57
N VAL A 627 4.74 -8.17 -14.42
CA VAL A 627 6.15 -8.40 -14.06
C VAL A 627 6.20 -9.57 -13.09
N SER A 628 6.91 -10.63 -13.45
CA SER A 628 6.97 -11.87 -12.67
C SER A 628 8.37 -12.49 -12.71
N PRO A 629 8.82 -13.20 -11.66
CA PRO A 629 9.93 -14.12 -11.76
C PRO A 629 9.71 -15.17 -12.87
N ASP A 630 10.81 -15.66 -13.45
CA ASP A 630 10.82 -16.59 -14.59
C ASP A 630 10.05 -17.89 -14.29
N GLU A 631 10.13 -18.36 -13.03
CA GLU A 631 9.48 -19.58 -12.55
C GLU A 631 7.94 -19.60 -12.72
N TYR A 632 7.28 -18.43 -12.70
CA TYR A 632 5.81 -18.33 -12.81
C TYR A 632 5.32 -17.89 -14.19
N THR A 633 6.24 -17.67 -15.15
CA THR A 633 5.91 -17.24 -16.51
C THR A 633 4.85 -18.11 -17.18
N GLY A 634 5.01 -19.44 -17.10
CA GLY A 634 4.09 -20.40 -17.72
C GLY A 634 2.67 -20.30 -17.14
N PRO A 635 2.50 -20.46 -15.81
CA PRO A 635 1.21 -20.29 -15.13
C PRO A 635 0.53 -18.94 -15.41
N VAL A 636 1.26 -17.82 -15.36
CA VAL A 636 0.72 -16.48 -15.62
C VAL A 636 0.21 -16.35 -17.06
N THR A 637 1.00 -16.82 -18.03
CA THR A 637 0.60 -16.81 -19.44
C THR A 637 -0.61 -17.71 -19.69
N GLY A 638 -0.70 -18.85 -18.99
CA GLY A 638 -1.88 -19.73 -19.03
C GLY A 638 -3.15 -19.05 -18.53
N ASP A 639 -3.05 -18.29 -17.43
CA ASP A 639 -4.20 -17.56 -16.87
C ASP A 639 -4.67 -16.42 -17.78
N LEU A 640 -3.74 -15.63 -18.33
CA LEU A 640 -4.05 -14.57 -19.29
C LEU A 640 -4.78 -15.12 -20.53
N ASN A 641 -4.32 -16.26 -21.08
CA ASN A 641 -5.00 -16.91 -22.20
C ASN A 641 -6.42 -17.40 -21.82
N ARG A 642 -6.60 -17.94 -20.60
CA ARG A 642 -7.93 -18.35 -20.11
C ARG A 642 -8.91 -17.18 -20.04
N ARG A 643 -8.40 -15.97 -19.76
CA ARG A 643 -9.15 -14.71 -19.72
C ARG A 643 -9.33 -14.03 -21.08
N ARG A 644 -9.18 -14.76 -22.17
CA ARG A 644 -9.25 -14.23 -23.55
C ARG A 644 -8.15 -13.19 -23.85
N GLY A 645 -7.05 -13.24 -23.11
CA GLY A 645 -5.91 -12.37 -23.33
C GLY A 645 -5.16 -12.72 -24.62
N ILE A 646 -4.83 -11.69 -25.40
CA ILE A 646 -4.00 -11.80 -26.60
C ILE A 646 -2.60 -11.33 -26.25
N MET A 647 -1.65 -12.26 -26.24
CA MET A 647 -0.25 -11.98 -25.94
C MET A 647 0.35 -11.03 -26.99
N LYS A 648 0.96 -9.93 -26.54
CA LYS A 648 1.66 -8.94 -27.38
C LYS A 648 3.17 -9.16 -27.40
N GLY A 649 3.71 -9.68 -26.31
CA GLY A 649 5.14 -9.93 -26.20
C GLY A 649 5.56 -10.33 -24.80
N MET A 650 6.80 -10.74 -24.71
CA MET A 650 7.48 -11.04 -23.46
C MET A 650 8.89 -10.43 -23.55
N ASP A 651 9.21 -9.58 -22.60
CA ASP A 651 10.52 -8.94 -22.46
C ASP A 651 11.18 -9.37 -21.14
N THR A 652 12.49 -9.29 -21.04
CA THR A 652 13.21 -9.52 -19.77
C THR A 652 13.76 -8.20 -19.25
N LYS A 653 13.48 -7.86 -17.99
CA LYS A 653 13.94 -6.62 -17.34
C LYS A 653 14.49 -6.92 -15.96
N ALA A 654 15.78 -6.64 -15.76
CA ALA A 654 16.46 -6.78 -14.46
C ALA A 654 16.27 -8.17 -13.78
N GLY A 655 16.29 -9.25 -14.57
CA GLY A 655 16.11 -10.63 -14.06
C GLY A 655 14.65 -11.07 -13.84
N ALA A 656 13.67 -10.18 -14.05
CA ALA A 656 12.25 -10.52 -14.10
C ALA A 656 11.74 -10.59 -15.54
N GLN A 657 10.73 -11.42 -15.78
CA GLN A 657 10.00 -11.46 -17.04
C GLN A 657 8.85 -10.45 -17.03
N VAL A 658 8.69 -9.74 -18.13
CA VAL A 658 7.64 -8.75 -18.36
C VAL A 658 6.73 -9.29 -19.46
N ILE A 659 5.52 -9.65 -19.10
CA ILE A 659 4.51 -10.24 -19.97
C ILE A 659 3.53 -9.15 -20.39
N LYS A 660 3.34 -8.94 -21.69
CA LYS A 660 2.39 -7.96 -22.24
C LYS A 660 1.25 -8.68 -22.94
N ALA A 661 0.01 -8.34 -22.59
CA ALA A 661 -1.19 -8.90 -23.21
C ALA A 661 -2.33 -7.88 -23.29
N ASP A 662 -3.14 -7.96 -24.33
CA ASP A 662 -4.43 -7.25 -24.42
C ASP A 662 -5.52 -8.16 -23.84
N VAL A 663 -6.24 -7.73 -22.80
CA VAL A 663 -7.25 -8.54 -22.10
C VAL A 663 -8.53 -7.73 -21.92
N PRO A 664 -9.72 -8.31 -22.14
CA PRO A 664 -10.98 -7.64 -21.86
C PRO A 664 -11.12 -7.24 -20.39
N LEU A 665 -11.53 -5.99 -20.12
CA LEU A 665 -11.70 -5.49 -18.75
C LEU A 665 -12.69 -6.36 -17.93
N SER A 666 -13.70 -6.91 -18.60
CA SER A 666 -14.71 -7.81 -18.04
C SER A 666 -14.11 -9.08 -17.40
N GLU A 667 -12.96 -9.53 -17.89
CA GLU A 667 -12.26 -10.74 -17.43
C GLU A 667 -11.16 -10.43 -16.40
N LEU A 668 -10.86 -9.16 -16.16
CA LEU A 668 -9.78 -8.70 -15.29
C LEU A 668 -10.23 -8.37 -13.87
N PHE A 669 -11.53 -8.45 -13.57
CA PHE A 669 -12.03 -8.30 -12.22
C PHE A 669 -11.44 -9.38 -11.30
N GLY A 670 -10.79 -8.95 -10.21
CA GLY A 670 -10.09 -9.85 -9.29
C GLY A 670 -8.76 -10.40 -9.80
N TYR A 671 -8.29 -10.00 -10.98
CA TYR A 671 -7.08 -10.57 -11.60
C TYR A 671 -5.84 -10.48 -10.71
N VAL A 672 -5.68 -9.40 -9.95
CA VAL A 672 -4.53 -9.20 -9.05
C VAL A 672 -4.52 -10.25 -7.93
N THR A 673 -5.68 -10.64 -7.42
CA THR A 673 -5.82 -11.69 -6.40
C THR A 673 -5.42 -13.05 -6.97
N ASP A 674 -5.92 -13.37 -8.16
CA ASP A 674 -5.58 -14.62 -8.85
C ASP A 674 -4.08 -14.65 -9.22
N LEU A 675 -3.53 -13.54 -9.72
CA LEU A 675 -2.12 -13.40 -10.06
C LEU A 675 -1.23 -13.60 -8.83
N ARG A 676 -1.59 -13.03 -7.68
CA ARG A 676 -0.86 -13.27 -6.43
C ARG A 676 -0.89 -14.75 -6.04
N THR A 677 -2.01 -15.42 -6.21
CA THR A 677 -2.10 -16.86 -5.94
C THR A 677 -1.20 -17.67 -6.87
N ILE A 678 -1.19 -17.34 -8.16
CA ILE A 678 -0.38 -18.01 -9.19
C ILE A 678 1.12 -17.79 -8.98
N SER A 679 1.52 -16.58 -8.57
CA SER A 679 2.92 -16.17 -8.44
C SER A 679 3.45 -16.20 -7.00
N SER A 680 2.69 -16.80 -6.08
CA SER A 680 2.99 -16.74 -4.64
C SER A 680 3.21 -15.30 -4.13
N GLY A 681 2.54 -14.31 -4.73
CA GLY A 681 2.63 -12.90 -4.40
C GLY A 681 3.83 -12.15 -4.97
N ARG A 682 4.66 -12.79 -5.81
CA ARG A 682 5.87 -12.19 -6.38
C ARG A 682 5.65 -11.44 -7.69
N ALA A 683 4.48 -11.58 -8.33
CA ALA A 683 4.16 -10.85 -9.54
C ALA A 683 3.33 -9.59 -9.28
N SER A 684 3.53 -8.59 -10.12
CA SER A 684 2.73 -7.36 -10.16
C SER A 684 2.13 -7.17 -11.54
N ALA A 685 0.98 -6.48 -11.62
CA ALA A 685 0.31 -6.17 -12.87
C ALA A 685 -0.01 -4.68 -12.96
N SER A 686 0.15 -4.12 -14.15
CA SER A 686 -0.29 -2.79 -14.56
C SER A 686 -1.36 -2.93 -15.64
N LEU A 687 -2.40 -2.10 -15.56
CA LEU A 687 -3.54 -2.11 -16.49
C LEU A 687 -3.76 -0.72 -17.06
N THR A 688 -3.74 -0.60 -18.39
CA THR A 688 -4.02 0.66 -19.10
C THR A 688 -5.06 0.42 -20.18
N PHE A 689 -5.93 1.41 -20.44
CA PHE A 689 -6.91 1.29 -21.53
C PHE A 689 -6.18 1.21 -22.88
N SER A 690 -6.55 0.23 -23.71
CA SER A 690 -5.99 0.04 -25.04
C SER A 690 -6.96 0.54 -26.11
N HIS A 691 -8.09 -0.16 -26.30
CA HIS A 691 -9.09 0.16 -27.32
C HIS A 691 -10.41 -0.57 -27.03
N TYR A 692 -11.42 -0.38 -27.87
CA TYR A 692 -12.67 -1.14 -27.86
C TYR A 692 -12.63 -2.24 -28.92
N GLU A 693 -13.06 -3.45 -28.57
CA GLU A 693 -13.13 -4.60 -29.49
C GLU A 693 -14.53 -5.23 -29.48
N GLN A 694 -14.91 -5.89 -30.58
CA GLN A 694 -16.19 -6.56 -30.71
C GLN A 694 -16.32 -7.73 -29.73
N VAL A 695 -17.41 -7.71 -28.95
CA VAL A 695 -17.75 -8.81 -28.04
C VAL A 695 -18.07 -10.09 -28.82
N PRO A 696 -17.52 -11.25 -28.43
CA PRO A 696 -17.92 -12.54 -28.98
C PRO A 696 -19.43 -12.76 -28.87
N GLN A 697 -20.05 -13.30 -29.93
CA GLN A 697 -21.50 -13.33 -30.05
C GLN A 697 -22.22 -14.06 -28.90
N ASN A 698 -21.63 -15.14 -28.39
CA ASN A 698 -22.17 -15.90 -27.26
C ASN A 698 -22.25 -15.08 -25.95
N LEU A 699 -21.32 -14.14 -25.74
CA LEU A 699 -21.30 -13.27 -24.56
C LEU A 699 -22.22 -12.06 -24.74
N ALA A 700 -22.28 -11.52 -25.96
CA ALA A 700 -23.12 -10.37 -26.29
C ALA A 700 -24.61 -10.62 -25.99
N GLU A 701 -25.12 -11.82 -26.31
CA GLU A 701 -26.52 -12.19 -26.03
C GLU A 701 -26.84 -12.16 -24.53
N GLY A 702 -25.94 -12.65 -23.68
CA GLY A 702 -26.09 -12.63 -22.23
C GLY A 702 -26.09 -11.22 -21.64
N ILE A 703 -25.21 -10.34 -22.14
CA ILE A 703 -25.14 -8.94 -21.72
C ILE A 703 -26.43 -8.20 -22.09
N ILE A 704 -26.93 -8.39 -23.32
CA ILE A 704 -28.17 -7.77 -23.81
C ILE A 704 -29.37 -8.25 -22.98
N ALA A 705 -29.43 -9.54 -22.63
CA ALA A 705 -30.51 -10.10 -21.81
C ALA A 705 -30.53 -9.47 -20.40
N LYS A 706 -29.36 -9.35 -19.76
CA LYS A 706 -29.21 -8.77 -18.41
C LYS A 706 -29.68 -7.31 -18.35
N VAL A 707 -29.33 -6.50 -19.37
CA VAL A 707 -29.72 -5.08 -19.43
C VAL A 707 -31.23 -4.91 -19.74
N LYS A 708 -31.81 -5.81 -20.54
CA LYS A 708 -33.25 -5.78 -20.87
C LYS A 708 -34.17 -6.37 -19.79
N GLY A 709 -33.64 -6.73 -18.62
CA GLY A 709 -34.42 -7.28 -17.51
C GLY A 709 -34.84 -8.74 -17.70
N GLY A 710 -34.14 -9.49 -18.55
CA GLY A 710 -34.29 -10.94 -18.64
C GLY A 710 -33.72 -11.59 -17.37
N LYS A 711 -34.50 -12.49 -16.76
CA LYS A 711 -34.06 -13.35 -15.65
C LYS A 711 -32.88 -14.23 -16.03
#